data_AF-A0A671NSY9-F1
#
_entry.id   AF-A0A671NSY9-F1
#
_cell.length_a   1.000
_cell.length_b   1.000
_cell.length_c   1.000
_cell.angle_alpha   90.00
_cell.angle_beta   90.00
_cell.angle_gamma   90.00
#
_symmetry.space_group_name_H-M   'P 1'
#
loop_
_entity.id
_entity.type
_entity.pdbx_description
1 polymer ?
#
loop_
_entity_poly.entity_id
_entity_poly.type
_entity_poly.pdbx_seq_one_letter_code
_entity_poly.pdbx_strand_id
1 'polypeptide(L)'
;FQSNRRKIEGRTELLNEEWSKLRIQSIPLSTTSESGFPSFPYQAVAMRPLTTVAGIPFMYSWSPLQQNFMVEDETFLHNIPYMGDEVLEQDEAFLEELIDNYDGVHGDRGEHHNMYSYTLQLVLRRELSANKKIPHDKIFTAIASMFPYKGTMEEYKDLLEPSSPVKLPPLCTPNMDGPLAKSVQREQSLHSFHTLFCRRCFKYDCFLHPFHASPNVYKRKNKEIRMETEPCGLDCFLLQKGAKEFADQNMQSSQRPRRRRRQPRPSSSCGPTPSGFCEEGKEGGSDHETTSSSEGNSQCPSPAKLRPGEEGAEESESPPQWSGAEESLFRVLHGTYYNNFCSIARLIGTKTCREVYEFAVKEVLIHHVPLEDGGISPQKKKRKHSLCSERIVLISLSICLTDNSSNQVYNYQPCDHPEHPCDSSCSCVMTQNFCEKFCQCDQECQNRFPGCRCKTQCNTKQCPCYLAVRECDPDLCMTCGAADHWDSKQVSCKNCSIQRGLKKHLLLAPSDVAGWGTFIKEPVQKNELISEYCGELISQDEADRRGRIYDKYMSSFLFNLNNDFVVDATRKGNKIRFANHSVNPNCYAKVVMVNGDHRIGIFAKRAIQRGEELFFDYRYSQADALKYVGIEREIDIV
;
A
#
# COMPACT_ATOMS: atom_id res chain seq x y z
N PHE A 1 -36.06 -5.20 -28.05
CA PHE A 1 -36.09 -4.45 -29.32
C PHE A 1 -37.26 -3.47 -29.45
N GLN A 2 -38.53 -3.90 -29.44
CA GLN A 2 -39.68 -2.99 -29.64
C GLN A 2 -39.74 -1.82 -28.64
N SER A 3 -39.43 -2.05 -27.36
CA SER A 3 -39.30 -0.96 -26.36
C SER A 3 -38.19 0.05 -26.73
N ASN A 4 -37.05 -0.42 -27.24
CA ASN A 4 -35.97 0.46 -27.70
C ASN A 4 -36.38 1.23 -28.97
N ARG A 5 -37.14 0.60 -29.88
CA ARG A 5 -37.66 1.25 -31.08
C ARG A 5 -38.56 2.44 -30.74
N ARG A 6 -39.47 2.29 -29.77
CA ARG A 6 -40.30 3.40 -29.26
C ARG A 6 -39.46 4.53 -28.65
N LYS A 7 -38.37 4.20 -27.95
CA LYS A 7 -37.42 5.20 -27.43
C LYS A 7 -36.67 5.93 -28.54
N ILE A 8 -36.29 5.21 -29.59
CA ILE A 8 -35.66 5.81 -30.78
C ILE A 8 -36.65 6.75 -31.44
N GLU A 9 -37.88 6.29 -31.73
CA GLU A 9 -38.94 7.08 -32.37
C GLU A 9 -39.21 8.38 -31.62
N GLY A 10 -39.47 8.30 -30.30
CA GLY A 10 -39.71 9.50 -29.50
C GLY A 10 -38.52 10.47 -29.45
N ARG A 11 -37.28 9.97 -29.45
CA ARG A 11 -36.08 10.83 -29.50
C ARG A 11 -35.87 11.45 -30.88
N THR A 12 -36.07 10.68 -31.94
CA THR A 12 -35.92 11.18 -33.31
C THR A 12 -37.00 12.17 -33.69
N GLU A 13 -38.23 11.99 -33.19
CA GLU A 13 -39.32 12.95 -33.38
C GLU A 13 -39.01 14.29 -32.72
N LEU A 14 -38.49 14.30 -31.48
CA LEU A 14 -38.03 15.53 -30.81
C LEU A 14 -36.93 16.23 -31.60
N LEU A 15 -35.90 15.49 -32.03
CA LEU A 15 -34.80 16.06 -32.83
C LEU A 15 -35.30 16.59 -34.19
N ASN A 16 -36.26 15.90 -34.82
CA ASN A 16 -36.84 16.31 -36.08
C ASN A 16 -37.73 17.56 -35.92
N GLU A 17 -38.46 17.67 -34.81
CA GLU A 17 -39.21 18.87 -34.48
C GLU A 17 -38.28 20.08 -34.28
N GLU A 18 -37.19 19.91 -33.53
CA GLU A 18 -36.15 20.94 -33.37
C GLU A 18 -35.53 21.34 -34.72
N TRP A 19 -35.16 20.36 -35.54
CA TRP A 19 -34.59 20.60 -36.87
C TRP A 19 -35.56 21.32 -37.81
N SER A 20 -36.84 20.96 -37.79
CA SER A 20 -37.88 21.55 -38.67
C SER A 20 -38.15 23.04 -38.40
N LYS A 21 -37.84 23.49 -37.16
CA LYS A 21 -37.93 24.90 -36.75
C LYS A 21 -36.72 25.72 -37.23
N LEU A 22 -35.60 25.08 -37.55
CA LEU A 22 -34.43 25.74 -38.08
C LEU A 22 -34.63 26.10 -39.57
N ARG A 23 -34.14 27.28 -39.96
CA ARG A 23 -34.08 27.74 -41.35
C ARG A 23 -32.61 27.96 -41.70
N ILE A 24 -31.90 26.86 -41.93
CA ILE A 24 -30.48 26.88 -42.29
C ILE A 24 -30.38 27.23 -43.77
N GLN A 25 -29.58 28.25 -44.10
CA GLN A 25 -29.30 28.60 -45.49
C GLN A 25 -28.59 27.41 -46.16
N SER A 26 -29.12 26.93 -47.28
CA SER A 26 -28.44 25.91 -48.07
C SER A 26 -27.09 26.46 -48.53
N ILE A 27 -26.09 25.59 -48.57
CA ILE A 27 -24.77 25.95 -49.11
C ILE A 27 -25.01 26.45 -50.53
N PRO A 28 -24.71 27.73 -50.85
CA PRO A 28 -24.81 28.19 -52.23
C PRO A 28 -23.88 27.34 -53.06
N LEU A 29 -24.36 26.86 -54.21
CA LEU A 29 -23.60 26.05 -55.16
C LEU A 29 -22.33 26.82 -55.58
N SER A 30 -21.29 26.60 -54.82
CA SER A 30 -19.92 26.69 -55.24
C SER A 30 -19.46 25.25 -55.17
N THR A 31 -19.62 24.49 -56.27
CA THR A 31 -18.70 23.41 -56.72
C THR A 31 -19.41 22.27 -57.47
N THR A 32 -18.61 21.59 -58.28
CA THR A 32 -18.86 20.30 -58.92
C THR A 32 -17.56 19.48 -58.97
N SER A 33 -17.68 18.17 -59.12
CA SER A 33 -16.59 17.16 -59.08
C SER A 33 -16.48 16.39 -60.39
N GLU A 34 -15.33 15.76 -60.66
CA GLU A 34 -15.24 14.71 -61.69
C GLU A 34 -16.16 13.54 -61.33
N SER A 35 -17.00 13.14 -62.27
CA SER A 35 -17.80 11.92 -62.16
C SER A 35 -17.11 10.80 -62.92
N GLY A 36 -16.88 9.65 -62.28
CA GLY A 36 -16.47 8.40 -62.95
C GLY A 36 -17.54 7.81 -63.89
N PHE A 37 -18.62 8.56 -64.16
CA PHE A 37 -19.68 8.18 -65.07
C PHE A 37 -19.42 8.82 -66.45
N PRO A 38 -19.32 8.03 -67.53
CA PRO A 38 -18.81 8.46 -68.84
C PRO A 38 -19.69 9.49 -69.59
N SER A 39 -20.85 9.84 -69.06
CA SER A 39 -21.84 10.74 -69.69
C SER A 39 -21.90 12.15 -69.09
N PHE A 40 -21.10 12.45 -68.07
CA PHE A 40 -21.10 13.76 -67.41
C PHE A 40 -19.86 14.59 -67.79
N PRO A 41 -20.01 15.90 -68.06
CA PRO A 41 -18.91 16.75 -68.50
C PRO A 41 -17.90 17.03 -67.38
N TYR A 42 -16.63 17.18 -67.76
CA TYR A 42 -15.54 17.59 -66.86
C TYR A 42 -15.81 18.97 -66.26
N GLN A 43 -15.55 19.13 -64.97
CA GLN A 43 -15.78 20.38 -64.25
C GLN A 43 -14.54 20.78 -63.45
N ALA A 44 -14.21 22.07 -63.47
CA ALA A 44 -13.04 22.62 -62.79
C ALA A 44 -13.47 23.76 -61.84
N VAL A 45 -12.90 23.79 -60.63
CA VAL A 45 -13.20 24.80 -59.60
C VAL A 45 -11.92 25.29 -58.92
N ALA A 46 -11.93 26.55 -58.50
CA ALA A 46 -10.84 27.13 -57.71
C ALA A 46 -10.75 26.45 -56.33
N MET A 47 -9.58 25.86 -56.05
CA MET A 47 -9.25 25.35 -54.72
C MET A 47 -9.09 26.52 -53.75
N ARG A 48 -9.93 26.58 -52.70
CA ARG A 48 -9.78 27.57 -51.63
C ARG A 48 -8.85 27.01 -50.55
N PRO A 49 -7.63 27.56 -50.37
CA PRO A 49 -6.74 27.10 -49.32
C PRO A 49 -7.31 27.49 -47.95
N LEU A 50 -7.18 26.59 -46.98
CA LEU A 50 -7.42 26.90 -45.58
C LEU A 50 -6.23 27.69 -45.03
N THR A 51 -6.50 28.68 -44.17
CA THR A 51 -5.45 29.45 -43.49
C THR A 51 -4.65 28.56 -42.56
N THR A 52 -3.33 28.76 -42.51
CA THR A 52 -2.43 27.99 -41.64
C THR A 52 -2.79 28.17 -40.16
N VAL A 53 -2.95 27.05 -39.45
CA VAL A 53 -3.15 27.00 -38.00
C VAL A 53 -1.90 26.37 -37.38
N ALA A 54 -1.37 26.99 -36.32
CA ALA A 54 -0.20 26.45 -35.63
C ALA A 54 -0.57 25.12 -34.94
N GLY A 55 0.19 24.06 -35.25
CA GLY A 55 0.10 22.79 -34.55
C GLY A 55 0.69 22.89 -33.14
N ILE A 56 0.15 22.10 -32.22
CA ILE A 56 0.74 21.90 -30.89
C ILE A 56 1.53 20.58 -30.89
N PRO A 57 2.58 20.45 -30.05
CA PRO A 57 3.30 19.20 -29.95
C PRO A 57 2.38 18.06 -29.47
N PHE A 58 2.65 16.85 -29.95
CA PHE A 58 1.85 15.67 -29.64
C PHE A 58 1.90 15.33 -28.13
N MET A 59 0.78 14.88 -27.57
CA MET A 59 0.69 14.45 -26.17
C MET A 59 -0.42 13.41 -26.00
N TYR A 60 -0.07 12.23 -25.48
CA TYR A 60 -1.06 11.27 -24.98
C TYR A 60 -1.69 11.75 -23.66
N SER A 61 -2.93 11.35 -23.40
CA SER A 61 -3.60 11.63 -22.13
C SER A 61 -2.86 10.94 -20.97
N TRP A 62 -2.78 11.62 -19.83
CA TRP A 62 -2.16 11.10 -18.61
C TRP A 62 -2.88 11.61 -17.36
N SER A 63 -2.79 10.86 -16.26
CA SER A 63 -3.43 11.23 -15.00
C SER A 63 -2.45 11.90 -14.02
N PRO A 64 -2.83 13.02 -13.37
CA PRO A 64 -1.95 13.71 -12.44
C PRO A 64 -1.79 12.97 -11.10
N LEU A 65 -0.57 12.92 -10.60
CA LEU A 65 -0.17 12.30 -9.34
C LEU A 65 0.52 13.31 -8.41
N GLN A 66 0.32 13.13 -7.11
CA GLN A 66 1.06 13.84 -6.05
C GLN A 66 2.06 12.93 -5.33
N GLN A 67 1.88 11.61 -5.45
CA GLN A 67 2.70 10.54 -4.89
C GLN A 67 2.70 9.38 -5.89
N ASN A 68 3.69 8.50 -5.81
CA ASN A 68 3.74 7.31 -6.65
C ASN A 68 2.53 6.41 -6.43
N PHE A 69 2.22 5.59 -7.44
CA PHE A 69 1.08 4.69 -7.45
C PHE A 69 1.54 3.28 -7.82
N MET A 70 1.52 2.33 -6.89
CA MET A 70 1.86 0.93 -7.13
C MET A 70 0.89 0.30 -8.12
N VAL A 71 1.44 -0.40 -9.11
CA VAL A 71 0.67 -1.14 -10.12
C VAL A 71 1.23 -2.56 -10.19
N GLU A 72 0.33 -3.53 -10.20
CA GLU A 72 0.67 -4.94 -10.39
C GLU A 72 1.00 -5.21 -11.86
N ASP A 73 1.81 -6.24 -12.09
CA ASP A 73 2.30 -6.59 -13.41
C ASP A 73 1.16 -7.07 -14.33
N GLU A 74 1.15 -6.57 -15.56
CA GLU A 74 0.18 -7.02 -16.58
C GLU A 74 0.76 -8.27 -17.27
N THR A 75 0.22 -9.46 -16.96
CA THR A 75 0.69 -10.73 -17.55
C THR A 75 0.19 -10.96 -18.98
N PHE A 76 -0.91 -10.31 -19.37
CA PHE A 76 -1.50 -10.40 -20.71
C PHE A 76 -1.56 -9.04 -21.40
N LEU A 77 -1.25 -9.04 -22.70
CA LEU A 77 -1.34 -7.85 -23.53
C LEU A 77 -2.80 -7.62 -23.95
N HIS A 78 -3.41 -6.53 -23.47
CA HIS A 78 -4.82 -6.24 -23.76
C HIS A 78 -5.07 -5.68 -25.17
N ASN A 79 -4.08 -5.00 -25.75
CA ASN A 79 -4.15 -4.41 -27.08
C ASN A 79 -2.77 -4.49 -27.74
N ILE A 80 -2.73 -4.90 -29.01
CA ILE A 80 -1.52 -4.77 -29.83
C ILE A 80 -1.40 -3.30 -30.27
N PRO A 81 -0.31 -2.59 -29.93
CA PRO A 81 -0.13 -1.21 -30.35
C PRO A 81 -0.07 -1.11 -31.88
N TYR A 82 -0.93 -0.27 -32.47
CA TYR A 82 -0.84 0.05 -33.89
C TYR A 82 0.31 1.04 -34.12
N MET A 83 1.24 0.68 -34.99
CA MET A 83 2.47 1.44 -35.27
C MET A 83 2.57 1.95 -36.71
N GLY A 84 1.47 1.83 -37.48
CA GLY A 84 1.44 2.16 -38.90
C GLY A 84 1.71 0.94 -39.78
N ASP A 85 1.01 0.86 -40.91
CA ASP A 85 1.11 -0.28 -41.84
C ASP A 85 2.54 -0.46 -42.37
N GLU A 86 3.25 0.64 -42.62
CA GLU A 86 4.64 0.65 -43.10
C GLU A 86 5.64 0.02 -42.12
N VAL A 87 5.37 0.13 -40.81
CA VAL A 87 6.23 -0.43 -39.74
C VAL A 87 5.92 -1.91 -39.53
N LEU A 88 4.65 -2.31 -39.67
CA LEU A 88 4.21 -3.70 -39.54
C LEU A 88 4.78 -4.59 -40.64
N GLU A 89 4.97 -4.05 -41.85
CA GLU A 89 5.57 -4.79 -42.97
C GLU A 89 7.11 -4.97 -42.85
N GLN A 90 7.79 -4.16 -42.05
CA GLN A 90 9.26 -4.16 -41.96
C GLN A 90 9.81 -4.89 -40.72
N ASP A 91 9.00 -5.09 -39.68
CA ASP A 91 9.48 -5.49 -38.35
C ASP A 91 8.56 -6.53 -37.69
N GLU A 92 8.23 -7.60 -38.42
CA GLU A 92 7.44 -8.74 -37.88
C GLU A 92 8.11 -9.37 -36.64
N ALA A 93 9.45 -9.40 -36.62
CA ALA A 93 10.23 -9.93 -35.50
C ALA A 93 9.97 -9.18 -34.18
N PHE A 94 9.78 -7.85 -34.24
CA PHE A 94 9.40 -7.07 -33.06
C PHE A 94 8.03 -7.48 -32.51
N LEU A 95 7.07 -7.78 -33.40
CA LEU A 95 5.73 -8.16 -32.97
C LEU A 95 5.71 -9.55 -32.32
N GLU A 96 6.48 -10.50 -32.87
CA GLU A 96 6.68 -11.82 -32.26
C GLU A 96 7.38 -11.69 -30.90
N GLU A 97 8.48 -10.94 -30.82
CA GLU A 97 9.18 -10.69 -29.55
C GLU A 97 8.24 -10.02 -28.53
N LEU A 98 7.44 -9.03 -28.95
CA LEU A 98 6.48 -8.36 -28.08
C LEU A 98 5.48 -9.37 -27.49
N ILE A 99 4.95 -10.29 -28.29
CA ILE A 99 3.99 -11.30 -27.84
C ILE A 99 4.66 -12.30 -26.89
N ASP A 100 5.88 -12.75 -27.21
CA ASP A 100 6.64 -13.74 -26.41
C ASP A 100 6.95 -13.27 -24.97
N ASN A 101 6.95 -11.95 -24.75
CA ASN A 101 7.18 -11.36 -23.44
C ASN A 101 5.93 -11.30 -22.55
N TYR A 102 4.78 -11.67 -23.09
CA TYR A 102 3.52 -11.81 -22.35
C TYR A 102 3.05 -13.27 -22.41
N ASP A 103 2.20 -13.68 -21.47
CA ASP A 103 1.62 -15.03 -21.47
C ASP A 103 0.55 -15.22 -22.58
N GLY A 104 0.32 -14.17 -23.40
CA GLY A 104 -0.55 -14.15 -24.57
C GLY A 104 -1.22 -12.78 -24.79
N VAL A 105 -1.97 -12.67 -25.90
CA VAL A 105 -2.75 -11.48 -26.25
C VAL A 105 -4.23 -11.69 -25.95
N HIS A 106 -4.88 -10.68 -25.35
CA HIS A 106 -6.31 -10.70 -25.10
C HIS A 106 -7.10 -10.81 -26.41
N GLY A 107 -7.86 -11.88 -26.57
CA GLY A 107 -8.72 -12.11 -27.75
C GLY A 107 -8.06 -12.88 -28.90
N ASP A 108 -6.85 -13.41 -28.71
CA ASP A 108 -6.11 -14.18 -29.73
C ASP A 108 -6.79 -15.52 -30.11
N ARG A 109 -7.58 -16.10 -29.20
CA ARG A 109 -8.29 -17.36 -29.50
C ARG A 109 -9.55 -17.07 -30.30
N GLY A 110 -9.59 -17.57 -31.54
CA GLY A 110 -10.60 -17.36 -32.60
C GLY A 110 -12.07 -17.74 -32.31
N GLU A 111 -12.45 -17.87 -31.04
CA GLU A 111 -13.85 -18.03 -30.65
C GLU A 111 -14.47 -16.66 -30.40
N HIS A 112 -14.88 -16.03 -31.50
CA HIS A 112 -15.68 -14.81 -31.51
C HIS A 112 -17.01 -15.04 -30.80
N HIS A 113 -17.07 -14.93 -29.47
CA HIS A 113 -18.19 -14.35 -28.74
C HIS A 113 -17.95 -14.45 -27.22
N ASN A 114 -18.14 -13.32 -26.54
CA ASN A 114 -18.30 -13.24 -25.07
C ASN A 114 -19.47 -14.07 -24.50
N MET A 115 -20.18 -14.82 -25.36
CA MET A 115 -21.26 -15.73 -24.99
C MET A 115 -20.75 -16.89 -24.12
N TYR A 116 -19.45 -17.20 -24.08
CA TYR A 116 -18.95 -18.27 -23.20
C TYR A 116 -18.95 -17.94 -21.73
N SER A 117 -18.75 -16.70 -21.27
CA SER A 117 -18.87 -16.41 -19.82
C SER A 117 -20.29 -16.73 -19.33
N TYR A 118 -21.31 -16.31 -20.09
CA TYR A 118 -22.71 -16.60 -19.77
C TYR A 118 -23.06 -18.09 -19.96
N THR A 119 -22.55 -18.73 -21.01
CA THR A 119 -22.81 -20.16 -21.29
C THR A 119 -22.10 -21.06 -20.28
N LEU A 120 -20.88 -20.72 -19.90
CA LEU A 120 -20.08 -21.41 -18.89
C LEU A 120 -20.67 -21.20 -17.49
N GLN A 121 -21.10 -19.98 -17.16
CA GLN A 121 -21.82 -19.70 -15.92
C GLN A 121 -23.18 -20.42 -15.89
N LEU A 122 -23.87 -20.56 -17.04
CA LEU A 122 -25.08 -21.39 -17.19
C LEU A 122 -24.80 -22.88 -17.03
N VAL A 123 -23.72 -23.40 -17.63
CA VAL A 123 -23.30 -24.82 -17.52
C VAL A 123 -22.89 -25.14 -16.08
N LEU A 124 -22.08 -24.28 -15.47
CA LEU A 124 -21.67 -24.41 -14.07
C LEU A 124 -22.88 -24.29 -13.12
N ARG A 125 -23.79 -23.34 -13.35
CA ARG A 125 -25.06 -23.24 -12.59
C ARG A 125 -25.96 -24.46 -12.78
N ARG A 126 -26.01 -25.05 -13.98
CA ARG A 126 -26.81 -26.23 -14.30
C ARG A 126 -26.25 -27.49 -13.63
N GLU A 127 -24.93 -27.64 -13.58
CA GLU A 127 -24.24 -28.69 -12.81
C GLU A 127 -24.42 -28.51 -11.29
N LEU A 128 -24.28 -27.29 -10.77
CA LEU A 128 -24.54 -26.96 -9.36
C LEU A 128 -25.98 -27.24 -8.93
N SER A 129 -26.96 -26.98 -9.82
CA SER A 129 -28.37 -27.26 -9.56
C SER A 129 -28.74 -28.75 -9.71
N ALA A 130 -27.98 -29.52 -10.50
CA ALA A 130 -28.14 -30.96 -10.62
C ALA A 130 -27.50 -31.74 -9.44
N ASN A 131 -26.29 -31.35 -9.00
CA ASN A 131 -25.46 -32.16 -8.10
C ASN A 131 -25.24 -31.56 -6.69
N LYS A 132 -25.69 -30.32 -6.41
CA LYS A 132 -25.50 -29.60 -5.13
C LYS A 132 -24.04 -29.57 -4.59
N LYS A 133 -23.06 -29.84 -5.44
CA LYS A 133 -21.63 -29.83 -5.13
C LYS A 133 -20.91 -28.93 -6.12
N ILE A 134 -19.89 -28.24 -5.61
CA ILE A 134 -18.98 -27.44 -6.44
C ILE A 134 -18.32 -28.40 -7.47
N PRO A 135 -18.23 -28.03 -8.76
CA PRO A 135 -17.57 -28.84 -9.77
C PRO A 135 -16.13 -29.20 -9.37
N HIS A 136 -15.63 -30.34 -9.84
CA HIS A 136 -14.26 -30.78 -9.52
C HIS A 136 -13.24 -29.75 -10.02
N ASP A 137 -12.19 -29.48 -9.23
CA ASP A 137 -11.12 -28.51 -9.49
C ASP A 137 -10.56 -28.55 -10.93
N LYS A 138 -10.32 -29.74 -11.47
CA LYS A 138 -9.96 -29.99 -12.88
C LYS A 138 -10.82 -29.26 -13.93
N ILE A 139 -12.11 -29.04 -13.70
CA ILE A 139 -12.99 -28.29 -14.62
C ILE A 139 -12.60 -26.81 -14.63
N PHE A 140 -12.36 -26.22 -13.46
CA PHE A 140 -11.90 -24.83 -13.34
C PHE A 140 -10.50 -24.66 -13.91
N THR A 141 -9.60 -25.63 -13.71
CA THR A 141 -8.27 -25.63 -14.33
C THR A 141 -8.37 -25.69 -15.86
N ALA A 142 -9.26 -26.53 -16.41
CA ALA A 142 -9.49 -26.61 -17.85
C ALA A 142 -10.13 -25.34 -18.43
N ILE A 143 -11.00 -24.68 -17.67
CA ILE A 143 -11.57 -23.39 -18.05
C ILE A 143 -10.48 -22.31 -18.05
N ALA A 144 -9.70 -22.22 -16.98
CA ALA A 144 -8.63 -21.24 -16.86
C ALA A 144 -7.54 -21.45 -17.93
N SER A 145 -7.24 -22.70 -18.32
CA SER A 145 -6.33 -22.97 -19.43
C SER A 145 -6.91 -22.61 -20.81
N MET A 146 -8.24 -22.67 -20.95
CA MET A 146 -8.94 -22.25 -22.17
C MET A 146 -9.12 -20.74 -22.27
N PHE A 147 -9.25 -20.05 -21.13
CA PHE A 147 -9.44 -18.59 -21.03
C PHE A 147 -8.52 -17.95 -19.98
N PRO A 148 -7.18 -17.95 -20.20
CA PRO A 148 -6.22 -17.45 -19.20
C PRO A 148 -6.44 -15.98 -18.85
N TYR A 149 -6.94 -15.19 -19.82
CA TYR A 149 -7.19 -13.75 -19.70
C TYR A 149 -8.44 -13.37 -18.90
N LYS A 150 -9.30 -14.33 -18.52
CA LYS A 150 -10.55 -14.06 -17.79
C LYS A 150 -10.46 -14.33 -16.30
N GLY A 151 -9.36 -14.90 -15.84
CA GLY A 151 -9.09 -15.07 -14.44
C GLY A 151 -8.48 -16.41 -14.05
N THR A 152 -8.02 -16.48 -12.80
CA THR A 152 -7.52 -17.72 -12.23
C THR A 152 -8.66 -18.67 -11.84
N MET A 153 -8.30 -19.91 -11.51
CA MET A 153 -9.23 -20.91 -11.02
C MET A 153 -10.08 -20.41 -9.83
N GLU A 154 -9.47 -19.62 -8.94
CA GLU A 154 -10.08 -19.03 -7.75
C GLU A 154 -11.14 -17.99 -8.09
N GLU A 155 -10.86 -17.09 -9.04
CA GLU A 155 -11.79 -16.04 -9.45
C GLU A 155 -13.08 -16.63 -10.06
N TYR A 156 -12.98 -17.77 -10.74
CA TYR A 156 -14.14 -18.51 -11.22
C TYR A 156 -14.96 -19.20 -10.12
N LYS A 157 -14.32 -19.60 -9.01
CA LYS A 157 -15.02 -20.18 -7.85
C LYS A 157 -15.87 -19.11 -7.16
N ASP A 158 -15.34 -17.90 -7.01
CA ASP A 158 -16.03 -16.77 -6.37
C ASP A 158 -17.29 -16.35 -7.16
N LEU A 159 -17.23 -16.39 -8.50
CA LEU A 159 -18.38 -16.09 -9.37
C LEU A 159 -19.54 -17.10 -9.27
N LEU A 160 -19.31 -18.28 -8.67
CA LEU A 160 -20.31 -19.33 -8.49
C LEU A 160 -20.98 -19.30 -7.11
N GLU A 161 -20.47 -18.52 -6.16
CA GLU A 161 -21.17 -18.31 -4.91
C GLU A 161 -22.49 -17.57 -5.19
N PRO A 162 -23.66 -18.15 -4.83
CA PRO A 162 -24.93 -17.51 -5.14
C PRO A 162 -25.04 -16.18 -4.40
N SER A 163 -25.41 -15.12 -5.12
CA SER A 163 -25.80 -13.83 -4.56
C SER A 163 -27.08 -14.00 -3.73
N SER A 164 -26.92 -14.44 -2.47
CA SER A 164 -27.96 -14.49 -1.46
C SER A 164 -28.31 -13.05 -1.04
N PRO A 165 -29.60 -12.68 -0.90
CA PRO A 165 -29.95 -11.31 -0.55
C PRO A 165 -29.43 -10.86 0.82
N VAL A 166 -29.13 -11.77 1.76
CA VAL A 166 -28.73 -11.41 3.14
C VAL A 166 -27.98 -12.56 3.84
N LYS A 167 -27.01 -13.20 3.18
CA LYS A 167 -26.01 -14.00 3.90
C LYS A 167 -24.64 -13.53 3.44
N LEU A 168 -24.02 -12.71 4.29
CA LEU A 168 -22.59 -12.47 4.21
C LEU A 168 -21.87 -13.83 4.08
N PRO A 169 -20.84 -13.94 3.22
CA PRO A 169 -20.00 -15.13 3.14
C PRO A 169 -19.58 -15.59 4.55
N PRO A 170 -19.32 -16.89 4.78
CA PRO A 170 -19.07 -17.44 6.12
C PRO A 170 -17.94 -16.74 6.91
N LEU A 171 -17.01 -16.10 6.21
CA LEU A 171 -15.87 -15.36 6.78
C LEU A 171 -16.10 -13.85 6.94
N CYS A 172 -17.25 -13.33 6.53
CA CYS A 172 -17.58 -11.91 6.64
C CYS A 172 -18.34 -11.61 7.93
N THR A 173 -17.79 -10.70 8.74
CA THR A 173 -18.42 -10.21 9.97
C THR A 173 -19.52 -9.17 9.63
N PRO A 174 -20.77 -9.32 10.11
CA PRO A 174 -21.80 -8.31 9.92
C PRO A 174 -21.45 -6.98 10.58
N ASN A 175 -22.00 -5.88 10.05
CA ASN A 175 -21.76 -4.56 10.63
C ASN A 175 -22.30 -4.49 12.07
N MET A 176 -21.47 -4.00 12.99
CA MET A 176 -21.84 -3.88 14.40
C MET A 176 -22.98 -2.89 14.62
N ASP A 177 -23.07 -1.84 13.80
CA ASP A 177 -24.14 -0.84 13.86
C ASP A 177 -25.43 -1.28 13.14
N GLY A 178 -25.45 -2.49 12.56
CA GLY A 178 -26.56 -2.98 11.76
C GLY A 178 -27.59 -3.78 12.55
N PRO A 179 -28.80 -3.96 11.99
CA PRO A 179 -29.86 -4.75 12.60
C PRO A 179 -29.54 -6.26 12.65
N LEU A 180 -28.51 -6.69 11.92
CA LEU A 180 -28.06 -8.10 11.83
C LEU A 180 -26.76 -8.33 12.61
N ALA A 181 -26.39 -7.44 13.52
CA ALA A 181 -25.20 -7.56 14.34
C ALA A 181 -25.22 -8.89 15.12
N LYS A 182 -24.13 -9.65 15.01
CA LYS A 182 -23.93 -10.92 15.71
C LYS A 182 -22.82 -10.77 16.74
N SER A 183 -22.90 -11.58 17.79
CA SER A 183 -21.80 -11.75 18.75
C SER A 183 -20.65 -12.50 18.10
N VAL A 184 -19.49 -11.85 18.00
CA VAL A 184 -18.29 -12.39 17.36
C VAL A 184 -17.05 -12.16 18.23
N GLN A 185 -15.95 -12.84 17.91
CA GLN A 185 -14.69 -12.64 18.63
C GLN A 185 -14.02 -11.30 18.29
N ARG A 186 -13.12 -10.84 19.16
CA ARG A 186 -12.34 -9.59 18.93
C ARG A 186 -11.62 -9.59 17.59
N GLU A 187 -10.91 -10.68 17.27
CA GLU A 187 -10.13 -10.74 16.03
C GLU A 187 -11.04 -10.72 14.80
N GLN A 188 -12.21 -11.35 14.86
CA GLN A 188 -13.20 -11.31 13.77
C GLN A 188 -13.81 -9.92 13.59
N SER A 189 -14.02 -9.19 14.68
CA SER A 189 -14.53 -7.81 14.65
C SER A 189 -13.52 -6.84 14.05
N LEU A 190 -12.23 -7.06 14.33
CA LEU A 190 -11.14 -6.18 13.89
C LEU A 190 -10.43 -6.66 12.61
N HIS A 191 -10.78 -7.85 12.09
CA HIS A 191 -10.07 -8.49 10.99
C HIS A 191 -9.93 -7.57 9.77
N SER A 192 -11.03 -7.01 9.27
CA SER A 192 -11.00 -6.10 8.13
C SER A 192 -10.13 -4.87 8.39
N PHE A 193 -10.16 -4.34 9.61
CA PHE A 193 -9.35 -3.19 9.99
C PHE A 193 -7.85 -3.55 10.06
N HIS A 194 -7.49 -4.68 10.67
CA HIS A 194 -6.11 -5.13 10.77
C HIS A 194 -5.52 -5.51 9.40
N THR A 195 -6.29 -6.20 8.56
CA THR A 195 -5.79 -6.70 7.26
C THR A 195 -5.64 -5.58 6.24
N LEU A 196 -6.61 -4.66 6.14
CA LEU A 196 -6.63 -3.64 5.09
C LEU A 196 -5.89 -2.35 5.48
N PHE A 197 -5.70 -2.07 6.77
CA PHE A 197 -5.03 -0.83 7.18
C PHE A 197 -3.54 -0.88 6.88
N CYS A 198 -3.01 0.18 6.28
CA CYS A 198 -1.57 0.35 6.12
C CYS A 198 -1.02 1.26 7.22
N ARG A 199 -0.19 0.70 8.11
CA ARG A 199 0.49 1.44 9.19
C ARG A 199 1.49 2.50 8.68
N ARG A 200 1.98 2.38 7.44
CA ARG A 200 2.99 3.31 6.88
C ARG A 200 2.38 4.64 6.44
N CYS A 201 1.23 4.60 5.77
CA CYS A 201 0.58 5.78 5.20
C CYS A 201 -0.81 6.11 5.81
N PHE A 202 -1.27 5.31 6.77
CA PHE A 202 -2.52 5.50 7.53
C PHE A 202 -3.79 5.50 6.67
N LYS A 203 -3.83 4.66 5.64
CA LYS A 203 -4.99 4.45 4.75
C LYS A 203 -5.38 2.97 4.72
N TYR A 204 -6.66 2.69 4.50
CA TYR A 204 -7.10 1.34 4.14
C TYR A 204 -6.84 1.10 2.66
N ASP A 205 -6.39 -0.10 2.32
CA ASP A 205 -6.13 -0.56 0.95
C ASP A 205 -5.29 0.46 0.16
N CYS A 206 -4.07 0.69 0.64
CA CYS A 206 -3.27 1.81 0.15
C CYS A 206 -2.64 1.51 -1.22
N PHE A 207 -2.66 2.49 -2.11
CA PHE A 207 -2.08 2.39 -3.46
C PHE A 207 -0.54 2.35 -3.53
N LEU A 208 0.19 2.15 -2.44
CA LEU A 208 1.67 2.25 -2.44
C LEU A 208 2.36 1.03 -1.83
N HIS A 209 1.74 0.35 -0.88
CA HIS A 209 2.36 -0.75 -0.14
C HIS A 209 1.57 -2.04 -0.42
N PRO A 210 2.10 -2.96 -1.26
CA PRO A 210 1.36 -4.14 -1.69
C PRO A 210 1.27 -5.22 -0.61
N PHE A 211 2.21 -5.24 0.34
CA PHE A 211 2.23 -6.25 1.40
C PHE A 211 1.37 -5.83 2.59
N HIS A 212 0.47 -6.73 3.02
CA HIS A 212 -0.28 -6.58 4.26
C HIS A 212 0.64 -6.49 5.47
N ALA A 213 0.20 -5.75 6.49
CA ALA A 213 0.96 -5.62 7.73
C ALA A 213 1.06 -6.97 8.47
N SER A 214 2.23 -7.25 9.04
CA SER A 214 2.39 -8.43 9.89
C SER A 214 1.42 -8.38 11.09
N PRO A 215 0.85 -9.53 11.54
CA PRO A 215 -0.07 -9.57 12.67
C PRO A 215 0.44 -8.93 13.97
N ASN A 216 1.76 -8.89 14.20
CA ASN A 216 2.32 -8.28 15.41
C ASN A 216 2.30 -6.74 15.39
N VAL A 217 2.11 -6.11 14.23
CA VAL A 217 2.03 -4.64 14.11
C VAL A 217 0.88 -4.06 14.92
N TYR A 218 -0.24 -4.79 15.02
CA TYR A 218 -1.45 -4.37 15.73
C TYR A 218 -1.48 -4.83 17.19
N LYS A 219 -0.50 -5.63 17.62
CA LYS A 219 -0.36 -6.04 19.01
C LYS A 219 0.40 -4.95 19.77
N ARG A 220 -0.27 -4.33 20.75
CA ARG A 220 0.34 -3.30 21.59
C ARG A 220 1.38 -3.95 22.52
N LYS A 221 2.61 -3.45 22.49
CA LYS A 221 3.72 -3.94 23.34
C LYS A 221 3.63 -3.49 24.81
N ASN A 222 3.04 -2.32 25.08
CA ASN A 222 2.95 -1.76 26.43
C ASN A 222 1.57 -2.00 27.04
N LYS A 223 1.56 -2.67 28.21
CA LYS A 223 0.37 -2.93 29.05
C LYS A 223 0.09 -1.79 30.05
N GLU A 224 0.54 -0.57 29.77
CA GLU A 224 0.30 0.56 30.68
C GLU A 224 -1.16 1.03 30.57
N ILE A 225 -2.03 0.41 31.37
CA ILE A 225 -3.39 0.87 31.58
C ILE A 225 -3.52 1.20 33.05
N ARG A 226 -3.69 2.48 33.35
CA ARG A 226 -4.02 2.92 34.71
C ARG A 226 -5.47 2.50 34.98
N MET A 227 -5.66 1.65 35.98
CA MET A 227 -7.00 1.40 36.52
C MET A 227 -7.38 2.56 37.43
N GLU A 228 -8.61 3.03 37.30
CA GLU A 228 -9.18 4.03 38.21
C GLU A 228 -9.46 3.37 39.56
N THR A 229 -8.97 3.99 40.65
CA THR A 229 -9.10 3.47 42.02
C THR A 229 -10.32 4.05 42.74
N GLU A 230 -10.97 5.05 42.17
CA GLU A 230 -12.17 5.69 42.71
C GLU A 230 -13.42 5.15 41.99
N PRO A 231 -14.54 4.97 42.70
CA PRO A 231 -15.76 4.46 42.08
C PRO A 231 -16.30 5.46 41.05
N CYS A 232 -16.58 4.99 39.84
CA CYS A 232 -17.07 5.82 38.74
C CYS A 232 -18.54 6.27 38.88
N GLY A 233 -19.23 5.82 39.94
CA GLY A 233 -20.65 6.09 40.20
C GLY A 233 -21.25 5.10 41.20
N LEU A 234 -22.57 5.18 41.39
CA LEU A 234 -23.32 4.31 42.31
C LEU A 234 -23.32 2.83 41.86
N ASP A 235 -23.30 2.59 40.54
CA ASP A 235 -23.24 1.26 39.93
C ASP A 235 -21.82 0.86 39.52
N CYS A 236 -20.82 1.22 40.32
CA CYS A 236 -19.43 0.85 40.06
C CYS A 236 -19.13 -0.57 40.53
N PHE A 237 -18.38 -1.34 39.72
CA PHE A 237 -17.93 -2.69 40.10
C PHE A 237 -17.10 -2.69 41.40
N LEU A 238 -16.36 -1.62 41.69
CA LEU A 238 -15.55 -1.47 42.91
C LEU A 238 -16.39 -1.50 44.21
N LEU A 239 -17.71 -1.29 44.10
CA LEU A 239 -18.64 -1.34 45.24
C LEU A 239 -19.21 -2.74 45.48
N GLN A 240 -18.91 -3.73 44.63
CA GLN A 240 -19.32 -5.13 44.84
C GLN A 240 -18.41 -5.86 45.85
N LYS A 241 -18.98 -6.79 46.61
CA LYS A 241 -18.25 -7.65 47.56
C LYS A 241 -17.18 -8.47 46.82
N GLY A 242 -15.91 -8.32 47.19
CA GLY A 242 -14.76 -9.03 46.59
C GLY A 242 -14.13 -8.37 45.35
N ALA A 243 -14.80 -7.43 44.69
CA ALA A 243 -14.27 -6.75 43.49
C ALA A 243 -13.14 -5.76 43.82
N LYS A 244 -13.20 -5.10 44.98
CA LYS A 244 -12.13 -4.23 45.48
C LYS A 244 -10.86 -5.04 45.82
N GLU A 245 -11.00 -6.23 46.39
CA GLU A 245 -9.88 -7.14 46.66
C GLU A 245 -9.26 -7.69 45.37
N PHE A 246 -10.09 -7.98 44.35
CA PHE A 246 -9.64 -8.37 43.02
C PHE A 246 -8.85 -7.25 42.29
N ALA A 247 -9.33 -6.00 42.38
CA ALA A 247 -8.61 -4.83 41.86
C ALA A 247 -7.30 -4.59 42.63
N ASP A 248 -7.33 -4.66 43.96
CA ASP A 248 -6.17 -4.46 44.83
C ASP A 248 -5.10 -5.55 44.64
N GLN A 249 -5.48 -6.82 44.48
CA GLN A 249 -4.53 -7.93 44.21
C GLN A 249 -3.84 -7.80 42.84
N ASN A 250 -4.55 -7.29 41.82
CA ASN A 250 -3.95 -6.98 40.52
C ASN A 250 -3.06 -5.73 40.53
N MET A 251 -3.17 -4.85 41.55
CA MET A 251 -2.39 -3.61 41.68
C MET A 251 -1.23 -3.69 42.70
N GLN A 252 -1.32 -4.49 43.76
CA GLN A 252 -0.40 -4.47 44.92
C GLN A 252 1.00 -5.09 44.69
N SER A 253 1.29 -5.74 43.57
CA SER A 253 2.67 -6.20 43.28
C SER A 253 3.60 -5.08 42.80
N SER A 254 3.07 -3.90 42.47
CA SER A 254 3.85 -2.75 41.96
C SER A 254 4.53 -1.90 43.04
N GLN A 255 4.35 -2.19 44.32
CA GLN A 255 4.95 -1.42 45.42
C GLN A 255 5.55 -2.30 46.53
N ARG A 256 6.71 -2.91 46.29
CA ARG A 256 7.60 -3.34 47.39
C ARG A 256 8.89 -2.52 47.40
N PRO A 257 9.23 -1.82 48.50
CA PRO A 257 10.48 -1.07 48.59
C PRO A 257 11.66 -2.06 48.73
N ARG A 258 12.67 -1.90 47.86
CA ARG A 258 13.90 -2.71 47.83
C ARG A 258 14.66 -2.63 49.17
N ARG A 259 14.61 -3.69 49.98
CA ARG A 259 15.61 -3.92 51.04
C ARG A 259 16.94 -4.30 50.39
N ARG A 260 17.93 -3.41 50.47
CA ARG A 260 19.33 -3.67 50.08
C ARG A 260 19.89 -4.82 50.92
N ARG A 261 20.16 -5.97 50.30
CA ARG A 261 21.06 -7.00 50.85
C ARG A 261 22.38 -6.93 50.09
N ARG A 262 23.38 -6.26 50.69
CA ARG A 262 24.80 -6.45 50.34
C ARG A 262 25.17 -7.87 50.72
N GLN A 263 25.89 -8.60 49.87
CA GLN A 263 26.96 -9.55 50.22
C GLN A 263 27.75 -9.98 48.95
N PRO A 264 29.00 -10.44 49.09
CA PRO A 264 30.10 -10.14 48.17
C PRO A 264 30.48 -11.27 47.21
N ARG A 265 31.31 -10.91 46.21
CA ARG A 265 32.00 -11.81 45.25
C ARG A 265 32.90 -12.84 45.97
N PRO A 266 33.17 -13.97 45.30
CA PRO A 266 34.52 -14.18 44.81
C PRO A 266 34.62 -14.64 43.35
N SER A 267 35.85 -14.55 42.85
CA SER A 267 36.35 -14.62 41.48
C SER A 267 36.92 -16.00 41.10
N SER A 268 37.09 -16.20 39.77
CA SER A 268 38.07 -17.06 39.06
C SER A 268 37.95 -18.59 39.25
N SER A 269 38.22 -19.48 38.30
CA SER A 269 38.65 -19.48 36.89
C SER A 269 38.82 -20.96 36.45
N CYS A 270 38.89 -21.19 35.13
CA CYS A 270 39.49 -22.33 34.40
C CYS A 270 38.65 -23.61 34.14
N GLY A 271 38.56 -23.97 32.85
CA GLY A 271 38.31 -25.35 32.34
C GLY A 271 39.61 -26.20 32.35
N PRO A 272 39.79 -27.27 31.52
CA PRO A 272 39.01 -27.76 30.37
C PRO A 272 38.71 -29.30 30.33
N THR A 273 38.00 -29.74 29.27
CA THR A 273 37.70 -31.08 28.65
C THR A 273 38.75 -32.23 28.81
N PRO A 274 38.46 -33.56 28.60
CA PRO A 274 37.89 -34.11 27.33
C PRO A 274 37.15 -35.50 27.28
N SER A 275 36.50 -35.73 26.13
CA SER A 275 36.36 -36.97 25.29
C SER A 275 35.77 -38.30 25.82
N GLY A 276 34.88 -38.91 25.02
CA GLY A 276 34.55 -40.36 25.03
C GLY A 276 33.46 -40.75 24.00
N PHE A 277 33.70 -41.83 23.24
CA PHE A 277 33.01 -42.34 22.03
C PHE A 277 31.87 -43.36 22.30
N CYS A 278 30.98 -43.56 21.30
CA CYS A 278 30.13 -44.73 20.89
C CYS A 278 29.26 -45.48 21.94
N GLU A 279 28.16 -46.20 21.66
CA GLU A 279 27.58 -46.86 20.46
C GLU A 279 26.06 -47.15 20.67
N GLU A 280 25.45 -47.83 19.69
CA GLU A 280 24.02 -48.08 19.40
C GLU A 280 23.14 -48.84 20.42
N GLY A 281 21.82 -48.68 20.26
CA GLY A 281 20.76 -49.58 20.76
C GLY A 281 19.40 -49.32 20.10
N LYS A 282 18.92 -50.30 19.31
CA LYS A 282 17.66 -50.33 18.53
C LYS A 282 16.40 -50.65 19.38
N GLU A 283 15.26 -50.59 18.67
CA GLU A 283 13.88 -51.03 18.99
C GLU A 283 13.01 -49.91 19.55
N GLY A 284 11.80 -49.62 19.06
CA GLY A 284 10.91 -50.28 18.11
C GLY A 284 9.50 -49.80 18.47
N GLY A 285 8.68 -49.39 17.50
CA GLY A 285 7.31 -48.95 17.79
C GLY A 285 6.70 -48.06 16.72
N SER A 286 6.21 -48.71 15.66
CA SER A 286 5.05 -48.27 14.89
C SER A 286 3.90 -47.94 15.85
N ASP A 287 3.16 -46.86 15.61
CA ASP A 287 1.75 -46.99 15.26
C ASP A 287 1.15 -45.69 14.71
N HIS A 288 0.35 -45.95 13.68
CA HIS A 288 -0.46 -45.07 12.85
C HIS A 288 -1.75 -44.67 13.62
N GLU A 289 -2.65 -43.95 12.93
CA GLU A 289 -4.07 -43.75 13.29
C GLU A 289 -4.39 -42.63 14.29
N THR A 290 -5.43 -41.81 14.13
CA THR A 290 -6.24 -41.36 13.00
C THR A 290 -6.99 -40.14 13.52
N THR A 291 -7.18 -39.15 12.66
CA THR A 291 -8.19 -38.10 12.83
C THR A 291 -9.57 -38.74 12.76
N SER A 292 -10.43 -38.54 13.76
CA SER A 292 -11.86 -38.77 13.59
C SER A 292 -12.69 -37.86 14.48
N SER A 293 -13.38 -36.95 13.80
CA SER A 293 -14.54 -36.20 14.24
C SER A 293 -15.79 -37.08 14.22
N SER A 294 -16.59 -37.05 15.27
CA SER A 294 -18.01 -37.40 15.18
C SER A 294 -18.86 -36.56 16.13
N GLU A 295 -19.88 -35.95 15.54
CA GLU A 295 -21.02 -35.37 16.24
C GLU A 295 -21.87 -36.47 16.88
N GLY A 296 -22.45 -36.17 18.05
CA GLY A 296 -23.30 -37.10 18.78
C GLY A 296 -24.06 -36.39 19.89
N ASN A 297 -25.19 -35.80 19.49
CA ASN A 297 -26.26 -35.28 20.34
C ASN A 297 -26.72 -36.33 21.36
N SER A 298 -26.72 -36.03 22.66
CA SER A 298 -27.51 -36.77 23.67
C SER A 298 -27.66 -35.99 24.99
N GLN A 299 -28.88 -35.52 25.22
CA GLN A 299 -29.42 -35.13 26.54
C GLN A 299 -29.44 -36.34 27.49
N CYS A 300 -29.13 -36.12 28.76
CA CYS A 300 -29.67 -36.91 29.87
C CYS A 300 -29.93 -36.01 31.10
N PRO A 301 -31.05 -36.20 31.82
CA PRO A 301 -31.50 -35.33 32.90
C PRO A 301 -31.00 -35.78 34.28
N SER A 302 -30.99 -34.89 35.27
CA SER A 302 -30.74 -35.23 36.68
C SER A 302 -31.64 -34.39 37.61
N PRO A 303 -31.99 -34.91 38.79
CA PRO A 303 -33.38 -34.98 39.23
C PRO A 303 -33.85 -33.85 40.16
N ALA A 304 -35.16 -33.67 40.17
CA ALA A 304 -35.91 -32.75 41.03
C ALA A 304 -35.73 -33.07 42.52
N LYS A 305 -35.40 -32.05 43.31
CA LYS A 305 -35.70 -31.97 44.75
C LYS A 305 -36.47 -30.69 45.04
N LEU A 306 -37.61 -30.89 45.69
CA LEU A 306 -38.58 -29.90 46.15
C LEU A 306 -37.96 -28.90 47.15
N ARG A 307 -38.39 -27.65 47.04
CA ARG A 307 -38.19 -26.58 48.05
C ARG A 307 -39.02 -26.85 49.30
N PRO A 308 -38.67 -26.22 50.43
CA PRO A 308 -39.64 -25.36 51.11
C PRO A 308 -39.12 -23.92 51.17
N GLY A 309 -40.01 -22.97 50.91
CA GLY A 309 -39.70 -21.56 50.82
C GLY A 309 -39.72 -20.83 52.16
N GLU A 310 -39.14 -19.64 52.14
CA GLU A 310 -39.54 -18.50 52.95
C GLU A 310 -39.44 -17.26 52.07
N GLU A 311 -40.47 -16.43 52.16
CA GLU A 311 -40.73 -15.25 51.36
C GLU A 311 -39.80 -14.11 51.77
N GLY A 312 -39.07 -13.57 50.80
CA GLY A 312 -38.40 -12.28 50.87
C GLY A 312 -38.37 -11.74 49.46
N ALA A 313 -39.14 -10.68 49.20
CA ALA A 313 -39.28 -10.07 47.89
C ALA A 313 -37.93 -9.47 47.44
N GLU A 314 -37.20 -10.21 46.62
CA GLU A 314 -36.22 -9.64 45.71
C GLU A 314 -36.96 -9.31 44.41
N GLU A 315 -37.01 -8.03 44.05
CA GLU A 315 -37.27 -7.62 42.68
C GLU A 315 -36.21 -8.29 41.80
N SER A 316 -36.59 -9.38 41.13
CA SER A 316 -35.76 -9.96 40.09
C SER A 316 -35.80 -9.02 38.90
N GLU A 317 -34.89 -8.05 38.87
CA GLU A 317 -34.54 -7.38 37.63
C GLU A 317 -34.16 -8.48 36.63
N SER A 318 -34.86 -8.51 35.50
CA SER A 318 -34.52 -9.38 34.37
C SER A 318 -33.03 -9.23 34.07
N PRO A 319 -32.28 -10.33 33.83
CA PRO A 319 -30.86 -10.22 33.52
C PRO A 319 -30.66 -9.25 32.35
N PRO A 320 -29.68 -8.34 32.43
CA PRO A 320 -29.51 -7.31 31.41
C PRO A 320 -29.28 -7.98 30.06
N GLN A 321 -30.17 -7.69 29.10
CA GLN A 321 -30.08 -8.26 27.76
C GLN A 321 -28.91 -7.63 27.02
N TRP A 322 -27.95 -8.44 26.58
CA TRP A 322 -26.83 -8.01 25.74
C TRP A 322 -27.17 -8.29 24.27
N SER A 323 -26.96 -7.30 23.41
CA SER A 323 -27.05 -7.44 21.96
C SER A 323 -25.73 -7.98 21.40
N GLY A 324 -25.77 -8.60 20.22
CA GLY A 324 -24.56 -9.10 19.55
C GLY A 324 -23.51 -8.02 19.28
N ALA A 325 -23.95 -6.76 19.09
CA ALA A 325 -23.08 -5.60 18.96
C ALA A 325 -22.37 -5.27 20.28
N GLU A 326 -23.08 -5.23 21.40
CA GLU A 326 -22.52 -4.94 22.73
C GLU A 326 -21.54 -6.03 23.18
N GLU A 327 -21.85 -7.32 22.94
CA GLU A 327 -20.95 -8.43 23.26
C GLU A 327 -19.64 -8.34 22.47
N SER A 328 -19.74 -8.09 21.16
CA SER A 328 -18.57 -7.92 20.29
C SER A 328 -17.75 -6.69 20.68
N LEU A 329 -18.43 -5.57 20.97
CA LEU A 329 -17.78 -4.33 21.41
C LEU A 329 -17.08 -4.52 22.76
N PHE A 330 -17.69 -5.23 23.70
CA PHE A 330 -17.07 -5.59 24.97
C PHE A 330 -15.78 -6.40 24.74
N ARG A 331 -15.81 -7.46 23.92
CA ARG A 331 -14.61 -8.28 23.64
C ARG A 331 -13.50 -7.47 22.97
N VAL A 332 -13.86 -6.54 22.08
CA VAL A 332 -12.91 -5.58 21.50
C VAL A 332 -12.35 -4.66 22.60
N LEU A 333 -13.18 -3.95 23.35
CA LEU A 333 -12.71 -3.00 24.36
C LEU A 333 -11.90 -3.69 25.46
N HIS A 334 -12.32 -4.87 25.92
CA HIS A 334 -11.60 -5.66 26.91
C HIS A 334 -10.19 -6.03 26.44
N GLY A 335 -10.00 -6.42 25.17
CA GLY A 335 -8.65 -6.67 24.63
C GLY A 335 -7.75 -5.43 24.53
N THR A 336 -8.30 -4.21 24.71
CA THR A 336 -7.55 -2.94 24.63
C THR A 336 -7.42 -2.23 25.97
N TYR A 337 -8.44 -2.32 26.83
CA TYR A 337 -8.55 -1.68 28.14
C TYR A 337 -8.34 -2.66 29.30
N TYR A 338 -8.17 -3.96 29.00
CA TYR A 338 -8.03 -5.05 29.97
C TYR A 338 -9.13 -4.95 31.06
N ASN A 339 -8.74 -5.00 32.33
CA ASN A 339 -9.66 -4.99 33.47
C ASN A 339 -10.16 -3.57 33.84
N ASN A 340 -9.99 -2.53 33.00
CA ASN A 340 -10.55 -1.19 33.27
C ASN A 340 -12.03 -1.13 32.85
N PHE A 341 -12.88 -1.79 33.63
CA PHE A 341 -14.33 -1.90 33.37
C PHE A 341 -15.05 -0.55 33.43
N CYS A 342 -14.54 0.43 34.18
CA CYS A 342 -15.08 1.79 34.22
C CYS A 342 -15.00 2.47 32.85
N SER A 343 -13.83 2.41 32.21
CA SER A 343 -13.63 2.95 30.86
C SER A 343 -14.42 2.17 29.80
N ILE A 344 -14.49 0.85 29.94
CA ILE A 344 -15.25 0.00 29.00
C ILE A 344 -16.74 0.36 29.06
N ALA A 345 -17.33 0.46 30.25
CA ALA A 345 -18.73 0.85 30.42
C ALA A 345 -19.02 2.24 29.85
N ARG A 346 -18.12 3.20 30.09
CA ARG A 346 -18.22 4.55 29.52
C ARG A 346 -18.23 4.55 27.98
N LEU A 347 -17.46 3.66 27.36
CA LEU A 347 -17.36 3.56 25.90
C LEU A 347 -18.52 2.78 25.27
N ILE A 348 -19.06 1.76 25.95
CA ILE A 348 -20.26 1.05 25.51
C ILE A 348 -21.48 1.98 25.62
N GLY A 349 -21.58 2.77 26.69
CA GLY A 349 -22.61 3.79 26.89
C GLY A 349 -24.00 3.25 27.27
N THR A 350 -24.37 2.05 26.81
CA THR A 350 -25.65 1.38 27.12
C THR A 350 -25.60 0.49 28.36
N LYS A 351 -24.41 0.22 28.90
CA LYS A 351 -24.19 -0.66 30.07
C LYS A 351 -23.45 0.08 31.18
N THR A 352 -23.82 -0.22 32.42
CA THR A 352 -23.17 0.27 33.63
C THR A 352 -21.88 -0.49 33.91
N CYS A 353 -21.02 0.09 34.76
CA CYS A 353 -19.75 -0.52 35.13
C CYS A 353 -19.93 -1.86 35.83
N ARG A 354 -20.97 -1.98 36.66
CA ARG A 354 -21.39 -3.23 37.30
C ARG A 354 -21.73 -4.31 36.27
N GLU A 355 -22.60 -4.01 35.30
CA GLU A 355 -23.03 -4.99 34.29
C GLU A 355 -21.86 -5.46 33.41
N VAL A 356 -20.93 -4.55 33.08
CA VAL A 356 -19.71 -4.88 32.32
C VAL A 356 -18.81 -5.85 33.08
N TYR A 357 -18.66 -5.65 34.40
CA TYR A 357 -17.89 -6.57 35.24
C TYR A 357 -18.57 -7.94 35.36
N GLU A 358 -19.89 -7.97 35.57
CA GLU A 358 -20.67 -9.21 35.63
C GLU A 358 -20.58 -10.01 34.31
N PHE A 359 -20.60 -9.32 33.17
CA PHE A 359 -20.38 -9.95 31.86
C PHE A 359 -18.95 -10.50 31.70
N ALA A 360 -17.93 -9.77 32.16
CA ALA A 360 -16.53 -10.24 32.16
C ALA A 360 -16.34 -11.51 32.99
N VAL A 361 -16.98 -11.58 34.16
CA VAL A 361 -16.99 -12.78 35.03
C VAL A 361 -17.69 -13.94 34.32
N LYS A 362 -18.84 -13.70 33.68
CA LYS A 362 -19.61 -14.71 32.94
C LYS A 362 -18.82 -15.32 31.78
N GLU A 363 -18.07 -14.52 31.03
CA GLU A 363 -17.24 -15.01 29.92
C GLU A 363 -15.88 -15.59 30.35
N VAL A 364 -15.58 -15.62 31.67
CA VAL A 364 -14.27 -16.03 32.20
C VAL A 364 -13.13 -15.20 31.59
N LEU A 365 -13.41 -13.96 31.19
CA LEU A 365 -12.48 -13.07 30.50
C LEU A 365 -11.66 -12.22 31.47
N ILE A 366 -11.50 -12.66 32.72
CA ILE A 366 -10.64 -11.97 33.67
C ILE A 366 -9.18 -12.28 33.33
N HIS A 367 -8.48 -11.31 32.72
CA HIS A 367 -7.06 -11.48 32.42
C HIS A 367 -6.23 -11.43 33.70
N HIS A 368 -5.59 -12.55 34.04
CA HIS A 368 -4.42 -12.56 34.92
C HIS A 368 -3.27 -11.90 34.17
N VAL A 369 -3.00 -10.63 34.46
CA VAL A 369 -1.92 -9.88 33.81
C VAL A 369 -0.58 -10.49 34.25
N PRO A 370 0.26 -11.04 33.34
CA PRO A 370 1.62 -11.42 33.68
C PRO A 370 2.40 -10.17 34.07
N LEU A 371 2.93 -10.17 35.28
CA LEU A 371 3.82 -9.16 35.83
C LEU A 371 5.17 -9.27 35.13
N GLU A 372 5.49 -8.33 34.24
CA GLU A 372 6.88 -8.05 33.91
C GLU A 372 7.37 -6.84 34.69
N ASP A 373 8.56 -7.02 35.26
CA ASP A 373 9.22 -6.14 36.20
C ASP A 373 9.70 -4.86 35.48
N GLY A 374 9.09 -3.73 35.83
CA GLY A 374 9.77 -2.44 35.95
C GLY A 374 10.46 -1.83 34.73
N GLY A 375 9.73 -0.95 34.04
CA GLY A 375 10.10 0.47 33.97
C GLY A 375 11.16 0.91 32.95
N ILE A 376 10.70 1.59 31.90
CA ILE A 376 11.53 2.58 31.19
C ILE A 376 10.95 3.97 31.48
N SER A 377 11.46 4.60 32.54
CA SER A 377 11.53 6.07 32.57
C SER A 377 12.28 6.52 31.31
N PRO A 378 11.89 7.61 30.61
CA PRO A 378 12.70 8.17 29.53
C PRO A 378 13.96 8.81 30.12
N GLN A 379 14.92 7.98 30.55
CA GLN A 379 16.26 8.45 30.82
C GLN A 379 16.88 8.79 29.47
N LYS A 380 17.05 10.09 29.23
CA LYS A 380 17.94 10.64 28.21
C LYS A 380 19.39 10.18 28.50
N LYS A 381 19.70 8.91 28.30
CA LYS A 381 21.08 8.40 28.29
C LYS A 381 21.65 8.57 26.88
N LYS A 382 22.84 9.16 26.81
CA LYS A 382 23.63 9.30 25.58
C LYS A 382 23.85 7.91 24.98
N ARG A 383 23.15 7.59 23.88
CA ARG A 383 23.49 6.46 23.01
C ARG A 383 24.94 6.67 22.52
N LYS A 384 25.79 5.63 22.61
CA LYS A 384 27.14 5.67 22.03
C LYS A 384 27.00 5.82 20.51
N HIS A 385 27.31 7.01 20.00
CA HIS A 385 27.17 7.39 18.60
C HIS A 385 28.16 6.68 17.64
N SER A 386 29.15 5.91 18.12
CA SER A 386 30.27 5.48 17.27
C SER A 386 29.88 4.45 16.19
N LEU A 387 29.17 3.37 16.54
CA LEU A 387 28.84 2.29 15.59
C LEU A 387 27.82 2.72 14.52
N CYS A 388 26.84 3.54 14.90
CA CYS A 388 25.87 4.11 13.95
C CYS A 388 26.54 5.14 13.03
N SER A 389 27.48 5.95 13.56
CA SER A 389 28.24 6.90 12.75
C SER A 389 29.17 6.20 11.76
N GLU A 390 29.84 5.12 12.14
CA GLU A 390 30.67 4.30 11.24
C GLU A 390 29.82 3.68 10.13
N ARG A 391 28.64 3.12 10.45
CA ARG A 391 27.75 2.53 9.46
C ARG A 391 27.08 3.56 8.53
N ILE A 392 26.71 4.73 9.05
CA ILE A 392 26.22 5.86 8.23
C ILE A 392 27.33 6.36 7.30
N VAL A 393 28.57 6.42 7.77
CA VAL A 393 29.72 6.81 6.96
C VAL A 393 30.04 5.73 5.92
N LEU A 394 29.99 4.44 6.26
CA LEU A 394 30.16 3.34 5.30
C LEU A 394 29.05 3.30 4.25
N ILE A 395 27.79 3.53 4.63
CA ILE A 395 26.66 3.63 3.69
C ILE A 395 26.78 4.89 2.85
N SER A 396 27.17 6.03 3.45
CA SER A 396 27.45 7.25 2.69
C SER A 396 28.63 7.06 1.74
N LEU A 397 29.68 6.33 2.10
CA LEU A 397 30.77 5.98 1.19
C LEU A 397 30.28 5.03 0.11
N SER A 398 29.47 4.02 0.45
CA SER A 398 28.88 3.08 -0.50
C SER A 398 27.93 3.75 -1.50
N ILE A 399 27.19 4.78 -1.08
CA ILE A 399 26.27 5.57 -1.92
C ILE A 399 27.01 6.72 -2.66
N CYS A 400 28.05 7.33 -2.08
CA CYS A 400 28.77 8.47 -2.65
C CYS A 400 30.00 8.10 -3.50
N LEU A 401 30.57 6.89 -3.36
CA LEU A 401 31.68 6.42 -4.20
C LEU A 401 31.21 5.78 -5.51
N THR A 402 29.90 5.52 -5.65
CA THR A 402 29.34 4.77 -6.77
C THR A 402 28.45 5.66 -7.64
N ASP A 403 29.04 6.64 -8.32
CA ASP A 403 28.47 7.11 -9.59
C ASP A 403 28.78 6.12 -10.73
N ASN A 404 29.44 4.98 -10.45
CA ASN A 404 29.79 3.96 -11.42
C ASN A 404 29.82 2.54 -10.78
N SER A 405 29.00 1.63 -11.33
CA SER A 405 28.90 0.17 -11.12
C SER A 405 28.41 -0.41 -9.77
N SER A 406 27.26 -1.09 -9.86
CA SER A 406 26.83 -2.30 -9.11
C SER A 406 26.82 -2.29 -7.58
N ASN A 407 26.07 -1.38 -6.95
CA ASN A 407 25.55 -1.62 -5.61
C ASN A 407 24.03 -1.78 -5.65
N GLN A 408 23.58 -2.94 -5.19
CA GLN A 408 22.19 -3.36 -5.21
C GLN A 408 21.41 -2.66 -4.08
N VAL A 409 20.61 -1.65 -4.42
CA VAL A 409 19.69 -1.00 -3.47
C VAL A 409 18.34 -1.73 -3.55
N TYR A 410 17.90 -2.30 -2.44
CA TYR A 410 16.63 -3.04 -2.34
C TYR A 410 15.55 -2.24 -1.63
N ASN A 411 14.30 -2.47 -1.99
CA ASN A 411 13.16 -1.80 -1.39
C ASN A 411 13.00 -2.16 0.09
N TYR A 412 12.64 -1.18 0.91
CA TYR A 412 12.47 -1.39 2.35
C TYR A 412 11.16 -2.11 2.66
N GLN A 413 11.27 -3.19 3.44
CA GLN A 413 10.15 -3.87 4.07
C GLN A 413 10.38 -3.99 5.59
N PRO A 414 9.34 -3.75 6.41
CA PRO A 414 9.47 -3.90 7.86
C PRO A 414 9.76 -5.35 8.25
N CYS A 415 10.84 -5.58 9.00
CA CYS A 415 11.10 -6.90 9.56
C CYS A 415 10.17 -7.21 10.74
N ASP A 416 9.81 -8.49 10.87
CA ASP A 416 9.12 -9.04 12.02
C ASP A 416 9.64 -10.46 12.31
N HIS A 417 10.34 -10.59 13.43
CA HIS A 417 10.92 -11.84 13.90
C HIS A 417 10.86 -11.80 15.44
N PRO A 418 9.71 -12.20 16.04
CA PRO A 418 9.56 -12.18 17.49
C PRO A 418 10.68 -13.00 18.14
N GLU A 419 11.22 -12.51 19.26
CA GLU A 419 12.26 -13.17 20.08
C GLU A 419 13.71 -13.17 19.53
N HIS A 420 13.93 -12.83 18.26
CA HIS A 420 15.27 -12.74 17.68
C HIS A 420 15.74 -11.28 17.46
N PRO A 421 17.01 -10.95 17.70
CA PRO A 421 17.56 -9.62 17.39
C PRO A 421 17.74 -9.43 15.87
N CYS A 422 17.91 -8.18 15.43
CA CYS A 422 18.25 -7.91 14.03
C CYS A 422 19.74 -8.20 13.76
N ASP A 423 20.06 -9.46 13.49
CA ASP A 423 21.39 -9.94 13.09
C ASP A 423 21.46 -10.21 11.57
N SER A 424 22.40 -11.04 11.11
CA SER A 424 22.57 -11.40 9.70
C SER A 424 21.37 -12.13 9.07
N SER A 425 20.47 -12.69 9.88
CA SER A 425 19.23 -13.33 9.40
C SER A 425 18.08 -12.36 9.20
N CYS A 426 18.21 -11.13 9.70
CA CYS A 426 17.17 -10.12 9.58
C CYS A 426 17.07 -9.61 8.14
N SER A 427 15.86 -9.63 7.57
CA SER A 427 15.59 -9.13 6.21
C SER A 427 16.11 -7.71 5.96
N CYS A 428 15.99 -6.80 6.95
CA CYS A 428 16.56 -5.45 6.84
C CYS A 428 18.10 -5.49 6.73
N VAL A 429 18.77 -6.32 7.52
CA VAL A 429 20.25 -6.40 7.50
C VAL A 429 20.74 -7.07 6.21
N MET A 430 20.07 -8.14 5.76
CA MET A 430 20.38 -8.84 4.51
C MET A 430 20.27 -7.91 3.30
N THR A 431 19.24 -7.06 3.26
CA THR A 431 19.03 -6.06 2.21
C THR A 431 19.85 -4.79 2.41
N GLN A 432 20.75 -4.76 3.41
CA GLN A 432 21.57 -3.61 3.80
C GLN A 432 20.77 -2.34 4.15
N ASN A 433 19.49 -2.51 4.50
CA ASN A 433 18.60 -1.45 4.93
C ASN A 433 18.66 -1.23 6.46
N PHE A 434 18.44 0.02 6.87
CA PHE A 434 18.17 0.32 8.28
C PHE A 434 16.79 -0.19 8.68
N CYS A 435 16.63 -0.61 9.94
CA CYS A 435 15.31 -0.81 10.50
C CYS A 435 14.64 0.55 10.73
N GLU A 436 13.39 0.70 10.29
CA GLU A 436 12.60 1.91 10.50
C GLU A 436 11.60 1.74 11.63
N LYS A 437 10.92 2.83 11.99
CA LYS A 437 9.81 2.85 12.97
C LYS A 437 8.70 1.83 12.71
N PHE A 438 8.59 1.28 11.51
CA PHE A 438 7.59 0.28 11.14
C PHE A 438 8.02 -1.16 11.48
N CYS A 439 9.32 -1.43 11.64
CA CYS A 439 9.83 -2.75 12.02
C CYS A 439 9.33 -3.17 13.41
N GLN A 440 9.10 -4.46 13.61
CA GLN A 440 8.63 -5.02 14.89
C GLN A 440 9.76 -5.49 15.81
N CYS A 441 11.02 -5.30 15.43
CA CYS A 441 12.17 -5.53 16.30
C CYS A 441 12.20 -4.60 17.53
N ASP A 442 13.13 -4.85 18.47
CA ASP A 442 13.31 -4.07 19.70
C ASP A 442 13.48 -2.55 19.43
N GLN A 443 12.96 -1.68 20.31
CA GLN A 443 13.18 -0.23 20.27
C GLN A 443 14.66 0.15 20.41
N GLU A 444 15.46 -0.69 21.07
CA GLU A 444 16.91 -0.52 21.23
C GLU A 444 17.72 -1.23 20.14
N CYS A 445 17.07 -1.74 19.08
CA CYS A 445 17.74 -2.37 17.95
C CYS A 445 18.85 -1.48 17.36
N GLN A 446 20.06 -2.04 17.25
CA GLN A 446 21.24 -1.32 16.76
C GLN A 446 21.16 -1.01 15.26
N ASN A 447 20.34 -1.75 14.49
CA ASN A 447 20.11 -1.49 13.08
C ASN A 447 19.07 -0.38 12.84
N ARG A 448 18.43 0.17 13.88
CA ARG A 448 17.44 1.25 13.70
C ARG A 448 18.09 2.57 13.36
N PHE A 449 17.53 3.27 12.37
CA PHE A 449 17.97 4.63 12.07
C PHE A 449 17.55 5.58 13.21
N PRO A 450 18.48 6.34 13.83
CA PRO A 450 18.17 7.09 15.05
C PRO A 450 17.53 8.47 14.80
N GLY A 451 17.48 8.94 13.55
CA GLY A 451 17.14 10.32 13.21
C GLY A 451 18.29 11.31 13.46
N CYS A 452 18.00 12.60 13.37
CA CYS A 452 18.96 13.67 13.63
C CYS A 452 18.62 14.51 14.87
N ARG A 453 19.63 15.18 15.42
CA ARG A 453 19.49 16.16 16.51
C ARG A 453 19.87 17.58 16.09
N CYS A 454 19.74 17.87 14.79
CA CYS A 454 20.08 19.16 14.21
C CYS A 454 19.10 20.23 14.69
N LYS A 455 19.53 21.50 14.74
CA LYS A 455 18.67 22.62 15.13
C LYS A 455 17.82 23.18 13.98
N THR A 456 18.34 23.13 12.75
CA THR A 456 17.68 23.68 11.55
C THR A 456 18.35 23.16 10.28
N GLN A 457 17.74 23.46 9.12
CA GLN A 457 18.19 23.25 7.75
C GLN A 457 18.39 21.79 7.31
N CYS A 458 19.24 21.01 7.98
CA CYS A 458 19.51 19.60 7.63
C CYS A 458 19.92 19.36 6.16
N ASN A 459 20.53 20.32 5.48
CA ASN A 459 20.90 20.26 4.06
C ASN A 459 22.42 20.10 3.83
N THR A 460 23.16 19.73 4.87
CA THR A 460 24.62 19.52 4.80
C THR A 460 25.00 18.14 5.35
N LYS A 461 26.21 17.70 5.02
CA LYS A 461 26.78 16.42 5.50
C LYS A 461 26.91 16.33 7.04
N GLN A 462 26.71 17.44 7.77
CA GLN A 462 26.65 17.42 9.24
C GLN A 462 25.37 16.75 9.77
N CYS A 463 24.30 16.73 8.96
CA CYS A 463 23.07 16.04 9.30
C CYS A 463 23.19 14.55 8.92
N PRO A 464 23.01 13.60 9.86
CA PRO A 464 23.08 12.17 9.54
C PRO A 464 22.00 11.72 8.56
N CYS A 465 20.81 12.35 8.57
CA CYS A 465 19.76 12.08 7.58
C CYS A 465 20.22 12.43 6.17
N TYR A 466 20.71 13.66 5.98
CA TYR A 466 21.17 14.14 4.68
C TYR A 466 22.37 13.35 4.16
N LEU A 467 23.33 13.05 5.05
CA LEU A 467 24.50 12.25 4.73
C LEU A 467 24.13 10.82 4.27
N ALA A 468 23.13 10.22 4.92
CA ALA A 468 22.61 8.90 4.56
C ALA A 468 21.64 8.93 3.36
N VAL A 469 21.47 10.08 2.69
CA VAL A 469 20.52 10.23 1.56
C VAL A 469 19.08 9.92 1.98
N ARG A 470 18.68 10.46 3.13
CA ARG A 470 17.34 10.31 3.70
C ARG A 470 16.74 11.65 4.05
N GLU A 471 15.42 11.79 3.89
CA GLU A 471 14.71 12.90 4.52
C GLU A 471 14.61 12.70 6.04
N CYS A 472 14.43 13.81 6.77
CA CYS A 472 14.24 13.80 8.21
C CYS A 472 12.88 13.21 8.57
N ASP A 473 12.89 12.05 9.24
CA ASP A 473 11.69 11.42 9.76
C ASP A 473 11.03 12.30 10.83
N PRO A 474 9.73 12.63 10.71
CA PRO A 474 9.03 13.51 11.65
C PRO A 474 8.79 12.89 13.02
N ASP A 475 8.84 11.56 13.18
CA ASP A 475 8.67 10.88 14.47
C ASP A 475 10.01 10.71 15.22
N LEU A 476 11.13 10.92 14.54
CA LEU A 476 12.48 10.79 15.11
C LEU A 476 13.21 12.13 15.22
N CYS A 477 13.07 13.00 14.22
CA CYS A 477 13.82 14.25 14.09
C CYS A 477 13.11 15.43 14.76
N MET A 478 12.86 15.30 16.06
CA MET A 478 12.04 16.23 16.87
C MET A 478 12.69 17.60 17.15
N THR A 479 13.86 17.90 16.58
CA THR A 479 14.65 19.10 16.94
C THR A 479 14.99 20.00 15.76
N CYS A 480 14.95 19.48 14.53
CA CYS A 480 15.28 20.24 13.33
C CYS A 480 14.08 20.98 12.74
N GLY A 481 12.88 20.69 13.24
CA GLY A 481 11.60 21.18 12.76
C GLY A 481 10.88 20.28 11.75
N ALA A 482 11.38 19.07 11.47
CA ALA A 482 10.67 18.14 10.58
C ALA A 482 9.27 17.76 11.11
N ALA A 483 9.12 17.69 12.43
CA ALA A 483 7.88 17.37 13.14
C ALA A 483 6.93 18.57 13.35
N ASP A 484 7.38 19.80 13.08
CA ASP A 484 6.69 21.02 13.52
C ASP A 484 5.86 21.66 12.40
N HIS A 485 4.80 22.39 12.76
CA HIS A 485 4.02 23.26 11.86
C HIS A 485 3.60 22.61 10.53
N TRP A 486 2.71 21.62 10.57
CA TRP A 486 2.23 20.88 9.39
C TRP A 486 1.54 21.76 8.34
N ASP A 487 0.86 22.83 8.76
CA ASP A 487 0.15 23.74 7.86
C ASP A 487 1.09 24.77 7.19
N SER A 488 2.30 24.96 7.72
CA SER A 488 3.24 25.93 7.17
C SER A 488 4.11 25.32 6.08
N LYS A 489 4.20 26.01 4.94
CA LYS A 489 5.19 25.70 3.89
C LYS A 489 6.61 26.11 4.29
N GLN A 490 6.75 26.99 5.27
CA GLN A 490 8.05 27.45 5.76
C GLN A 490 8.41 26.70 7.04
N VAL A 491 9.30 25.74 6.89
CA VAL A 491 9.82 24.90 7.97
C VAL A 491 11.32 25.18 8.12
N SER A 492 11.82 25.09 9.36
CA SER A 492 13.26 25.22 9.66
C SER A 492 14.07 24.10 9.01
N CYS A 493 13.55 22.86 9.02
CA CYS A 493 14.13 21.73 8.30
C CYS A 493 13.91 21.91 6.79
N LYS A 494 14.98 21.81 5.99
CA LYS A 494 14.95 21.81 4.52
C LYS A 494 15.04 20.41 3.91
N ASN A 495 15.20 19.39 4.75
CA ASN A 495 15.33 17.98 4.36
C ASN A 495 14.06 17.18 4.67
N CYS A 496 12.89 17.77 4.41
CA CYS A 496 11.57 17.14 4.57
C CYS A 496 10.60 17.68 3.49
N SER A 497 11.14 18.01 2.32
CA SER A 497 10.44 18.72 1.26
C SER A 497 9.62 17.75 0.40
N ILE A 498 10.12 16.55 0.14
CA ILE A 498 9.43 15.49 -0.61
C ILE A 498 8.25 14.96 0.21
N GLN A 499 8.45 14.59 1.48
CA GLN A 499 7.36 14.09 2.33
C GLN A 499 6.22 15.10 2.54
N ARG A 500 6.52 16.40 2.50
CA ARG A 500 5.53 17.48 2.62
C ARG A 500 4.98 17.96 1.27
N GLY A 501 5.50 17.46 0.15
CA GLY A 501 5.11 17.92 -1.18
C GLY A 501 5.42 19.38 -1.46
N LEU A 502 6.50 19.94 -0.86
CA LEU A 502 6.96 21.32 -1.03
C LEU A 502 7.66 21.52 -2.39
N LYS A 503 6.95 21.21 -3.47
CA LYS A 503 7.41 21.43 -4.84
C LYS A 503 7.23 22.90 -5.27
N LYS A 504 8.06 23.30 -6.21
CA LYS A 504 8.01 24.59 -6.91
C LYS A 504 6.90 24.60 -7.95
N HIS A 505 6.47 25.79 -8.33
CA HIS A 505 5.45 25.94 -9.36
C HIS A 505 6.07 25.79 -10.75
N LEU A 506 5.65 24.76 -11.47
CA LEU A 506 6.05 24.46 -12.85
C LEU A 506 4.98 24.86 -13.88
N LEU A 507 5.46 25.35 -15.02
CA LEU A 507 4.71 25.72 -16.21
C LEU A 507 4.98 24.70 -17.33
N LEU A 508 4.02 24.53 -18.24
CA LEU A 508 4.13 23.66 -19.41
C LEU A 508 4.05 24.53 -20.67
N ALA A 509 5.00 24.37 -21.58
CA ALA A 509 5.02 25.04 -22.87
C ALA A 509 5.78 24.16 -23.89
N PRO A 510 5.66 24.40 -25.21
CA PRO A 510 6.53 23.77 -26.19
C PRO A 510 8.00 23.98 -25.81
N SER A 511 8.81 22.91 -25.90
CA SER A 511 10.25 22.96 -25.59
C SER A 511 11.01 23.71 -26.70
N ASP A 512 12.12 24.34 -26.34
CA ASP A 512 13.06 24.90 -27.31
C ASP A 512 13.89 23.80 -28.02
N VAL A 513 13.86 22.56 -27.51
CA VAL A 513 14.56 21.39 -28.05
C VAL A 513 13.60 20.52 -28.88
N ALA A 514 12.67 19.82 -28.21
CA ALA A 514 11.72 18.93 -28.86
C ALA A 514 10.46 18.72 -28.00
N GLY A 515 9.30 18.65 -28.64
CA GLY A 515 8.05 18.30 -27.97
C GLY A 515 7.62 19.33 -26.91
N TRP A 516 7.23 18.81 -25.74
CA TRP A 516 6.82 19.61 -24.59
C TRP A 516 7.98 19.76 -23.60
N GLY A 517 8.11 20.94 -23.00
CA GLY A 517 9.09 21.25 -21.96
C GLY A 517 8.42 21.76 -20.68
N THR A 518 9.12 21.65 -19.55
CA THR A 518 8.68 22.23 -18.28
C THR A 518 9.56 23.39 -17.84
N PHE A 519 8.93 24.47 -17.39
CA PHE A 519 9.58 25.74 -17.10
C PHE A 519 9.27 26.17 -15.67
N ILE A 520 10.24 26.79 -15.00
CA ILE A 520 10.07 27.17 -13.59
C ILE A 520 9.46 28.56 -13.43
N LYS A 521 8.44 28.71 -12.59
CA LYS A 521 7.75 30.01 -12.40
C LYS A 521 8.52 30.97 -11.50
N GLU A 522 9.34 30.45 -10.60
CA GLU A 522 10.06 31.21 -9.57
C GLU A 522 11.54 30.84 -9.57
N PRO A 523 12.44 31.75 -9.18
CA PRO A 523 13.87 31.44 -9.12
C PRO A 523 14.14 30.39 -8.03
N VAL A 524 15.12 29.51 -8.27
CA VAL A 524 15.49 28.41 -7.38
C VAL A 524 17.00 28.40 -7.15
N GLN A 525 17.40 28.16 -5.90
CA GLN A 525 18.81 28.10 -5.53
C GLN A 525 19.40 26.71 -5.80
N LYS A 526 20.73 26.65 -5.93
CA LYS A 526 21.45 25.38 -6.09
C LYS A 526 21.10 24.40 -4.94
N ASN A 527 20.89 23.14 -5.29
CA ASN A 527 20.51 22.02 -4.43
C ASN A 527 19.13 22.13 -3.76
N GLU A 528 18.29 23.10 -4.17
CA GLU A 528 16.92 23.19 -3.69
C GLU A 528 16.01 22.21 -4.46
N LEU A 529 15.02 21.63 -3.76
CA LEU A 529 14.04 20.73 -4.38
C LEU A 529 13.15 21.53 -5.34
N ILE A 530 13.04 21.03 -6.57
CA ILE A 530 12.10 21.56 -7.57
C ILE A 530 10.79 20.79 -7.49
N SER A 531 10.83 19.48 -7.71
CA SER A 531 9.69 18.58 -7.61
C SER A 531 10.17 17.16 -7.38
N GLU A 532 9.32 16.33 -6.82
CA GLU A 532 9.48 14.89 -6.95
C GLU A 532 9.09 14.45 -8.37
N TYR A 533 9.75 13.43 -8.91
CA TYR A 533 9.35 12.75 -10.13
C TYR A 533 8.39 11.61 -9.74
N CYS A 534 7.09 11.81 -10.00
CA CYS A 534 6.06 10.85 -9.63
C CYS A 534 5.60 10.04 -10.84
N GLY A 535 5.25 8.77 -10.61
CA GLY A 535 4.71 7.87 -11.63
C GLY A 535 4.05 6.63 -11.05
N GLU A 536 3.68 5.70 -11.93
CA GLU A 536 3.35 4.34 -11.56
C GLU A 536 4.61 3.64 -11.03
N LEU A 537 4.50 2.89 -9.94
CA LEU A 537 5.58 2.09 -9.39
C LEU A 537 5.34 0.65 -9.85
N ILE A 538 6.22 0.15 -10.70
CA ILE A 538 6.11 -1.14 -11.40
C ILE A 538 7.36 -1.99 -11.14
N SER A 539 7.25 -3.31 -11.30
CA SER A 539 8.40 -4.21 -11.22
C SER A 539 9.42 -3.95 -12.34
N GLN A 540 10.62 -4.50 -12.22
CA GLN A 540 11.61 -4.47 -13.31
C GLN A 540 11.09 -5.22 -14.55
N ASP A 541 10.45 -6.38 -14.38
CA ASP A 541 9.92 -7.18 -15.49
C ASP A 541 8.83 -6.41 -16.27
N GLU A 542 7.93 -5.73 -15.56
CA GLU A 542 6.91 -4.89 -16.17
C GLU A 542 7.52 -3.66 -16.86
N ALA A 543 8.58 -3.09 -16.28
CA ALA A 543 9.30 -1.98 -16.91
C ALA A 543 9.99 -2.41 -18.21
N ASP A 544 10.57 -3.61 -18.26
CA ASP A 544 11.18 -4.18 -19.47
C ASP A 544 10.13 -4.46 -20.56
N ARG A 545 8.96 -5.02 -20.18
CA ARG A 545 7.83 -5.20 -21.11
C ARG A 545 7.36 -3.86 -21.70
N ARG A 546 7.13 -2.85 -20.86
CA ARG A 546 6.73 -1.51 -21.32
C ARG A 546 7.83 -0.81 -22.12
N GLY A 547 9.07 -0.99 -21.71
CA GLY A 547 10.26 -0.40 -22.31
C GLY A 547 10.39 -0.73 -23.80
N ARG A 548 10.17 -1.98 -24.19
CA ARG A 548 10.18 -2.40 -25.61
C ARG A 548 9.20 -1.63 -26.49
N ILE A 549 8.00 -1.38 -25.98
CA ILE A 549 6.98 -0.58 -26.68
C ILE A 549 7.44 0.89 -26.76
N TYR A 550 7.95 1.42 -25.65
CA TYR A 550 8.43 2.81 -25.54
C TYR A 550 9.63 3.08 -26.44
N ASP A 551 10.49 2.09 -26.62
CA ASP A 551 11.65 2.18 -27.50
C ASP A 551 11.23 2.34 -28.96
N LYS A 552 10.18 1.64 -29.37
CA LYS A 552 9.63 1.77 -30.72
C LYS A 552 8.97 3.14 -30.95
N TYR A 553 8.33 3.70 -29.91
CA TYR A 553 7.77 5.05 -29.96
C TYR A 553 8.81 6.17 -29.78
N MET A 554 10.08 5.82 -29.57
CA MET A 554 11.17 6.78 -29.30
C MET A 554 10.85 7.72 -28.12
N SER A 555 10.12 7.23 -27.11
CA SER A 555 9.73 8.03 -25.94
C SER A 555 9.53 7.17 -24.71
N SER A 556 10.46 7.29 -23.75
CA SER A 556 10.41 6.57 -22.47
C SER A 556 10.39 7.54 -21.29
N PHE A 557 9.48 7.28 -20.34
CA PHE A 557 9.37 8.01 -19.07
C PHE A 557 9.70 7.12 -17.86
N LEU A 558 10.40 6.00 -18.10
CA LEU A 558 10.85 5.05 -17.09
C LEU A 558 12.05 5.63 -16.34
N PHE A 559 11.97 5.63 -15.01
CA PHE A 559 13.06 6.05 -14.14
C PHE A 559 13.32 4.96 -13.10
N ASN A 560 14.50 4.32 -13.17
CA ASN A 560 14.87 3.27 -12.23
C ASN A 560 14.97 3.81 -10.79
N LEU A 561 14.24 3.18 -9.86
CA LEU A 561 14.17 3.64 -8.47
C LEU A 561 15.10 2.83 -7.56
N ASN A 562 15.02 1.51 -7.66
CA ASN A 562 15.83 0.53 -6.92
C ASN A 562 15.74 -0.82 -7.65
N ASN A 563 16.41 -1.86 -7.17
CA ASN A 563 16.44 -3.15 -7.86
C ASN A 563 15.08 -3.82 -8.02
N ASP A 564 14.11 -3.48 -7.17
CA ASP A 564 12.81 -4.15 -7.16
C ASP A 564 11.79 -3.38 -8.02
N PHE A 565 11.95 -2.06 -8.14
CA PHE A 565 10.94 -1.20 -8.76
C PHE A 565 11.50 -0.09 -9.66
N VAL A 566 10.69 0.28 -10.66
CA VAL A 566 10.88 1.41 -11.59
C VAL A 566 9.69 2.36 -11.45
N VAL A 567 9.93 3.67 -11.60
CA VAL A 567 8.87 4.69 -11.67
C VAL A 567 8.58 5.00 -13.13
N ASP A 568 7.38 4.68 -13.60
CA ASP A 568 6.89 4.96 -14.94
C ASP A 568 5.93 6.15 -14.94
N ALA A 569 6.36 7.29 -15.49
CA ALA A 569 5.49 8.47 -15.58
C ALA A 569 4.59 8.48 -16.82
N THR A 570 4.58 7.43 -17.67
CA THR A 570 3.91 7.43 -18.98
C THR A 570 2.40 7.66 -18.87
N ARG A 571 1.71 6.80 -18.12
CA ARG A 571 0.24 6.82 -17.96
C ARG A 571 -0.23 7.76 -16.85
N LYS A 572 0.52 7.80 -15.74
CA LYS A 572 0.23 8.64 -14.57
C LYS A 572 1.53 9.30 -14.12
N GLY A 573 1.50 10.59 -13.77
CA GLY A 573 2.72 11.28 -13.36
C GLY A 573 2.46 12.70 -12.90
N ASN A 574 3.47 13.57 -12.90
CA ASN A 574 3.31 14.97 -12.54
C ASN A 574 4.08 15.89 -13.49
N LYS A 575 3.96 17.21 -13.32
CA LYS A 575 4.48 18.19 -14.30
C LYS A 575 5.99 18.07 -14.58
N ILE A 576 6.79 17.56 -13.67
CA ILE A 576 8.25 17.43 -13.89
C ILE A 576 8.59 16.32 -14.89
N ARG A 577 7.64 15.45 -15.29
CA ARG A 577 7.82 14.46 -16.36
C ARG A 577 8.19 15.06 -17.71
N PHE A 578 7.93 16.35 -17.91
CA PHE A 578 8.25 17.11 -19.13
C PHE A 578 9.60 17.84 -19.05
N ALA A 579 10.41 17.60 -18.01
CA ALA A 579 11.78 18.10 -17.99
C ALA A 579 12.62 17.23 -18.91
N ASN A 580 13.13 17.83 -20.00
CA ASN A 580 13.80 17.10 -21.06
C ASN A 580 15.21 16.62 -20.67
N HIS A 581 15.75 15.72 -21.49
CA HIS A 581 17.13 15.30 -21.40
C HIS A 581 18.10 16.42 -21.84
N SER A 582 19.25 16.53 -21.16
CA SER A 582 20.43 17.24 -21.67
C SER A 582 21.69 16.66 -21.04
N VAL A 583 22.81 16.65 -21.77
CA VAL A 583 24.13 16.27 -21.22
C VAL A 583 24.71 17.38 -20.33
N ASN A 584 24.26 18.62 -20.51
CA ASN A 584 24.63 19.79 -19.71
C ASN A 584 23.43 20.34 -18.91
N PRO A 585 22.80 19.53 -18.03
CA PRO A 585 21.54 19.88 -17.42
C PRO A 585 21.66 20.96 -16.34
N ASN A 586 20.56 21.68 -16.11
CA ASN A 586 20.45 22.60 -14.97
C ASN A 586 19.85 21.94 -13.72
N CYS A 587 19.33 20.71 -13.82
CA CYS A 587 18.82 19.91 -12.72
C CYS A 587 19.57 18.57 -12.57
N TYR A 588 19.42 17.93 -11.42
CA TYR A 588 19.83 16.54 -11.21
C TYR A 588 18.77 15.79 -10.42
N ALA A 589 18.64 14.49 -10.70
CA ALA A 589 17.76 13.59 -9.97
C ALA A 589 18.53 12.91 -8.84
N LYS A 590 17.84 12.62 -7.73
CA LYS A 590 18.38 11.87 -6.61
C LYS A 590 17.29 11.01 -5.99
N VAL A 591 17.53 9.70 -5.91
CA VAL A 591 16.69 8.79 -5.12
C VAL A 591 16.97 9.04 -3.64
N VAL A 592 15.92 9.31 -2.86
CA VAL A 592 15.99 9.60 -1.43
C VAL A 592 15.06 8.64 -0.70
N MET A 593 15.53 8.12 0.44
CA MET A 593 14.67 7.33 1.33
C MET A 593 13.85 8.27 2.23
N VAL A 594 12.52 8.17 2.13
CA VAL A 594 11.56 9.07 2.75
C VAL A 594 10.54 8.23 3.52
N ASN A 595 10.67 8.18 4.85
CA ASN A 595 9.77 7.41 5.72
C ASN A 595 9.54 5.95 5.27
N GLY A 596 10.60 5.26 4.83
CA GLY A 596 10.55 3.87 4.36
C GLY A 596 10.24 3.71 2.87
N ASP A 597 9.95 4.80 2.14
CA ASP A 597 9.70 4.76 0.70
C ASP A 597 10.87 5.39 -0.07
N HIS A 598 11.34 4.72 -1.13
CA HIS A 598 12.25 5.34 -2.08
C HIS A 598 11.48 6.32 -2.97
N ARG A 599 11.97 7.57 -3.10
CA ARG A 599 11.33 8.61 -3.91
C ARG A 599 12.37 9.38 -4.70
N ILE A 600 12.05 9.75 -5.94
CA ILE A 600 12.96 10.49 -6.83
C ILE A 600 12.73 11.99 -6.64
N GLY A 601 13.69 12.70 -6.07
CA GLY A 601 13.68 14.16 -6.02
C GLY A 601 14.45 14.76 -7.18
N ILE A 602 13.89 15.78 -7.83
CA ILE A 602 14.56 16.61 -8.83
C ILE A 602 15.01 17.90 -8.16
N PHE A 603 16.31 18.16 -8.18
CA PHE A 603 16.96 19.28 -7.51
C PHE A 603 17.71 20.15 -8.51
N ALA A 604 17.87 21.45 -8.20
CA ALA A 604 18.61 22.36 -9.05
C ALA A 604 20.13 22.11 -8.95
N LYS A 605 20.83 21.90 -10.08
CA LYS A 605 22.30 21.70 -10.15
C LYS A 605 23.07 23.02 -10.01
N ARG A 606 22.43 24.12 -10.44
CA ARG A 606 22.89 25.50 -10.32
C ARG A 606 21.72 26.40 -9.87
N ALA A 607 21.96 27.69 -9.68
CA ALA A 607 20.86 28.64 -9.56
C ALA A 607 20.08 28.70 -10.90
N ILE A 608 18.75 28.73 -10.82
CA ILE A 608 17.84 28.74 -11.97
C ILE A 608 16.95 29.98 -11.85
N GLN A 609 16.88 30.76 -12.93
CA GLN A 609 16.07 31.96 -13.04
C GLN A 609 14.62 31.62 -13.43
N ARG A 610 13.74 32.59 -13.20
CA ARG A 610 12.33 32.48 -13.59
C ARG A 610 12.21 32.32 -15.10
N GLY A 611 11.43 31.34 -15.54
CA GLY A 611 11.13 31.07 -16.93
C GLY A 611 12.14 30.19 -17.65
N GLU A 612 13.22 29.73 -16.99
CA GLU A 612 14.13 28.75 -17.59
C GLU A 612 13.45 27.38 -17.75
N GLU A 613 13.72 26.72 -18.89
CA GLU A 613 13.37 25.31 -19.11
C GLU A 613 14.23 24.41 -18.23
N LEU A 614 13.63 23.35 -17.68
CA LEU A 614 14.31 22.41 -16.80
C LEU A 614 14.76 21.18 -17.57
N PHE A 615 16.03 20.83 -17.40
CA PHE A 615 16.64 19.64 -17.99
C PHE A 615 17.38 18.84 -16.93
N PHE A 616 17.33 17.51 -17.04
CA PHE A 616 18.18 16.62 -16.24
C PHE A 616 18.78 15.52 -17.12
N ASP A 617 19.90 14.97 -16.68
CA ASP A 617 20.55 13.86 -17.38
C ASP A 617 19.76 12.56 -17.15
N TYR A 618 19.34 11.93 -18.24
CA TYR A 618 18.56 10.69 -18.20
C TYR A 618 19.47 9.46 -18.03
N ARG A 619 20.80 9.65 -18.12
CA ARG A 619 21.80 8.59 -18.03
C ARG A 619 21.55 7.45 -19.02
N TYR A 620 21.09 7.80 -20.23
CA TYR A 620 20.98 6.84 -21.31
C TYR A 620 22.30 6.09 -21.50
N SER A 621 22.22 4.80 -21.82
CA SER A 621 23.40 4.07 -22.28
C SER A 621 23.93 4.76 -23.55
N GLN A 622 25.22 4.59 -23.85
CA GLN A 622 25.81 5.21 -25.06
C GLN A 622 25.07 4.79 -26.35
N ALA A 623 24.47 3.59 -26.37
CA ALA A 623 23.68 3.10 -27.50
C ALA A 623 22.30 3.77 -27.61
N ASP A 624 21.69 4.13 -26.49
CA ASP A 624 20.35 4.75 -26.45
C ASP A 624 20.42 6.27 -26.63
N ALA A 625 21.48 6.92 -26.13
CA ALA A 625 21.68 8.36 -26.30
C ALA A 625 21.70 8.77 -27.79
N LEU A 626 22.22 7.92 -28.67
CA LEU A 626 22.25 8.13 -30.13
C LEU A 626 20.86 8.04 -30.78
N LYS A 627 19.89 7.38 -30.15
CA LYS A 627 18.52 7.22 -30.67
C LYS A 627 17.57 8.35 -30.24
N TYR A 628 17.72 8.83 -29.01
CA TYR A 628 16.76 9.77 -28.39
C TYR A 628 17.18 11.23 -28.41
N VAL A 629 18.48 11.53 -28.51
CA VAL A 629 18.99 12.90 -28.45
C VAL A 629 19.23 13.43 -29.85
N GLY A 630 18.15 13.86 -30.50
CA GLY A 630 18.22 14.58 -31.77
C GLY A 630 18.85 15.96 -31.57
N ILE A 631 20.15 16.05 -31.84
CA ILE A 631 20.92 17.28 -32.11
C ILE A 631 20.74 18.34 -31.01
N GLU A 632 21.61 18.32 -29.99
CA GLU A 632 22.00 19.58 -29.36
C GLU A 632 22.48 20.48 -30.50
N ARG A 633 21.71 21.52 -30.83
CA ARG A 633 22.09 22.49 -31.85
C ARG A 633 23.50 22.95 -31.53
N GLU A 634 24.39 22.85 -32.51
CA GLU A 634 25.65 23.56 -32.59
C GLU A 634 25.37 25.07 -32.39
N ILE A 635 25.25 25.49 -31.14
CA ILE A 635 25.33 26.89 -30.72
C ILE A 635 26.59 26.94 -29.86
N ASP A 636 27.72 26.77 -30.55
CA ASP A 636 29.04 27.26 -30.18
C ASP A 636 30.00 26.77 -31.26
N ILE A 637 30.10 27.50 -32.36
CA ILE A 637 31.33 27.77 -33.13
C ILE A 637 30.99 28.84 -34.21
N VAL A 638 31.62 30.02 -34.02
CA VAL A 638 31.69 31.26 -34.82
C VAL A 638 30.59 32.32 -34.61
#